data_AF-A0A939X116-F1
#
_entry.id   AF-A0A939X116-F1
#
_cell.length_a   1.000
_cell.length_b   1.000
_cell.length_c   1.000
_cell.angle_alpha   90.00
_cell.angle_beta   90.00
_cell.angle_gamma   90.00
#
_symmetry.space_group_name_H-M   'P 1'
#
loop_
_entity.id
_entity.type
_entity.pdbx_description
1 polymer ?
#
loop_
_entity_poly.entity_id
_entity_poly.type
_entity_poly.pdbx_seq_one_letter_code
_entity_poly.pdbx_strand_id
1 'polypeptide(L)'
;MANCGLKAQTEQSDSILRTLKEELNYSMVQLKQKPVPAYFMSLRMQDSQTLSINSVFGSAFVFDDHSRFIVPNIRIGSKELDNYKFENQGLEDANNRGAQGDGVALSGGPLRQYRDEIWYASMNRYRTAVKRYEEAVAKSRTDAEFEDKAPCFSDAPVESYYEAALSPWVVDTLAWKNKLNKVSSVFKECRMLEDGYANIEFGTIRTYIVNSDGTSVVQNRRSVRIMLAAMILATDGMQCPLYEDFFGFSEAELPSEEVLVAKAHDIVNRLLALRDAPLADPYAGPAILSGSASGVFFHEIFGHRLESHRMKKGGETFKHMVGEKVLPASFSVYCDPTQNYYGKQALNGSYKYDDEGVKARRVQNVENGVLKDFLTCRIPIDGFPVSNGHGRANGGNDPVSRQSNLVVETNQPYTEAQLREMLIKEAKNQGKEYGYFFRTVTSGFTFTDRINAFNVTPVEVFRIYVDGRKDELVRGVNLIGTPLAMFSNITAAGDTPSTFTGSCGAESGWVPVSATSPYIYVSKVETQRSNDQKMVAPALKLPEYTKTYGREAGKDTGEIIFKAMEDEMKRTKDSLQFDNLPLPYFVDYRFIHGNITNVSASLGGVYRVNNYKSQNHGYITLALGDKMTTSMMAADNIDMNFRFPNETDYDMIRRGFWIISDRSYKMALNNMGGKISKRKMNPLPEEDLQIPEMLELPASEYIEESSVTPIDTALMIRYAAELSAIFADYPRIFDSDVHFNVETKDIYRITSEGQKLRFARPEIKLNINGSITTCDGSSLHDQFEVYARRIDELPSLDELRQRTRDFCELLMKKADAPVVKEFYVGPIMIEDESVVEAISHQVVQTSCIASRDMQKGSAVSSMMLGKRIIDTKMSISQWADTPEYKGQTLLANYKVDVDGVAPKKSLPIIENGLLKTLLTGRHPAIGAMESTGNERFQFCSPVSKCTPGIIHVGIDKCVPQASMKSIFLKEAKKAGLDHAYIVKAPKDCWKYLVRVDVNTGEEEIVRVNEIPNPSRSDFMHVTAASKEEFVSNHSHYDYNTVISYIVPRSIIVESIEYSFQRPDRQEGFQLQNPAERK
;
A
#
# COMPACT_ATOMS: atom_id res chain seq x y z
N MET A 1 -50.61 -3.22 -1.37
CA MET A 1 -50.23 -3.68 -2.73
C MET A 1 -49.39 -2.67 -3.52
N ALA A 2 -49.60 -1.35 -3.39
CA ALA A 2 -48.80 -0.33 -4.09
C ALA A 2 -47.28 -0.39 -3.83
N ASN A 3 -46.85 -0.62 -2.58
CA ASN A 3 -45.42 -0.76 -2.23
C ASN A 3 -44.75 -2.06 -2.74
N CYS A 4 -45.52 -3.10 -3.11
CA CYS A 4 -44.97 -4.34 -3.64
C CYS A 4 -44.70 -4.22 -5.16
N GLY A 5 -45.58 -3.53 -5.90
CA GLY A 5 -45.42 -3.24 -7.32
C GLY A 5 -44.24 -2.31 -7.62
N LEU A 6 -44.05 -1.27 -6.81
CA LEU A 6 -42.91 -0.34 -6.94
C LEU A 6 -41.55 -1.04 -6.67
N LYS A 7 -41.47 -1.91 -5.65
CA LYS A 7 -40.25 -2.68 -5.35
C LYS A 7 -39.87 -3.65 -6.47
N ALA A 8 -40.84 -4.38 -7.02
CA ALA A 8 -40.62 -5.29 -8.14
C ALA A 8 -40.18 -4.54 -9.41
N GLN A 9 -40.72 -3.35 -9.65
CA GLN A 9 -40.33 -2.50 -10.79
C GLN A 9 -38.91 -1.92 -10.62
N THR A 10 -38.50 -1.54 -9.40
CA THR A 10 -37.12 -1.10 -9.11
C THR A 10 -36.09 -2.23 -9.20
N GLU A 11 -36.43 -3.45 -8.76
CA GLU A 11 -35.53 -4.60 -8.90
C GLU A 11 -35.34 -4.98 -10.37
N GLN A 12 -36.41 -5.02 -11.16
CA GLN A 12 -36.35 -5.34 -12.60
C GLN A 12 -35.58 -4.29 -13.43
N SER A 13 -35.43 -3.08 -12.91
CA SER A 13 -34.66 -2.01 -13.56
C SER A 13 -33.21 -1.88 -13.06
N ASP A 14 -32.80 -2.67 -12.04
CA ASP A 14 -31.42 -2.69 -11.54
C ASP A 14 -30.50 -3.43 -12.54
N SER A 15 -29.80 -2.64 -13.36
CA SER A 15 -28.95 -3.18 -14.43
C SER A 15 -27.80 -4.02 -13.90
N ILE A 16 -27.22 -3.68 -12.75
CA ILE A 16 -26.10 -4.41 -12.15
C ILE A 16 -26.56 -5.79 -11.72
N LEU A 17 -27.68 -5.87 -10.97
CA LEU A 17 -28.23 -7.15 -10.53
C LEU A 17 -28.57 -8.06 -11.72
N ARG A 18 -29.16 -7.50 -12.78
CA ARG A 18 -29.45 -8.24 -14.01
C ARG A 18 -28.18 -8.77 -14.67
N THR A 19 -27.16 -7.93 -14.86
CA THR A 19 -25.88 -8.33 -15.45
C THR A 19 -25.19 -9.43 -14.63
N LEU A 20 -25.18 -9.31 -13.30
CA LEU A 20 -24.63 -10.35 -12.43
C LEU A 20 -25.36 -11.69 -12.60
N LYS A 21 -26.70 -11.68 -12.67
CA LYS A 21 -27.49 -12.90 -12.92
C LYS A 21 -27.19 -13.52 -14.29
N GLU A 22 -27.09 -12.71 -15.33
CA GLU A 22 -26.77 -13.15 -16.69
C GLU A 22 -25.36 -13.76 -16.79
N GLU A 23 -24.35 -13.07 -16.26
CA GLU A 23 -22.95 -13.52 -16.28
C GLU A 23 -22.73 -14.74 -15.40
N LEU A 24 -23.36 -14.83 -14.23
CA LEU A 24 -23.35 -16.02 -13.38
C LEU A 24 -23.91 -17.24 -14.13
N ASN A 25 -25.10 -17.09 -14.72
CA ASN A 25 -25.77 -18.18 -15.44
C ASN A 25 -24.91 -18.66 -16.61
N TYR A 26 -24.41 -17.73 -17.43
CA TYR A 26 -23.51 -18.05 -18.53
C TYR A 26 -22.26 -18.78 -18.03
N SER A 27 -21.54 -18.18 -17.07
CA SER A 27 -20.27 -18.72 -16.56
C SER A 27 -20.47 -20.10 -15.97
N MET A 28 -21.49 -20.29 -15.15
CA MET A 28 -21.77 -21.58 -14.53
C MET A 28 -22.09 -22.68 -15.56
N VAL A 29 -22.87 -22.37 -16.60
CA VAL A 29 -23.17 -23.33 -17.68
C VAL A 29 -21.91 -23.75 -18.42
N GLN A 30 -21.00 -22.81 -18.69
CA GLN A 30 -19.75 -23.10 -19.38
C GLN A 30 -18.73 -23.82 -18.50
N LEU A 31 -18.57 -23.41 -17.23
CA LEU A 31 -17.62 -24.03 -16.30
C LEU A 31 -18.00 -25.46 -15.92
N LYS A 32 -19.29 -25.81 -15.93
CA LYS A 32 -19.77 -27.20 -15.77
C LYS A 32 -19.31 -28.14 -16.89
N GLN A 33 -18.96 -27.61 -18.05
CA GLN A 33 -18.53 -28.39 -19.22
C GLN A 33 -17.01 -28.56 -19.30
N LYS A 34 -16.25 -28.01 -18.34
CA LYS A 34 -14.79 -28.07 -18.33
C LYS A 34 -14.28 -29.40 -17.77
N PRO A 35 -13.03 -29.78 -18.08
CA PRO A 35 -12.45 -31.03 -17.58
C PRO A 35 -12.48 -31.16 -16.06
N VAL A 36 -12.35 -30.02 -15.35
CA VAL A 36 -12.51 -29.93 -13.90
C VAL A 36 -13.76 -29.09 -13.61
N PRO A 37 -14.95 -29.71 -13.59
CA PRO A 37 -16.21 -28.97 -13.62
C PRO A 37 -16.46 -28.21 -12.31
N ALA A 38 -16.92 -26.96 -12.43
CA ALA A 38 -17.43 -26.22 -11.28
C ALA A 38 -18.80 -26.77 -10.86
N TYR A 39 -19.00 -26.99 -9.56
CA TYR A 39 -20.29 -27.43 -9.01
C TYR A 39 -21.05 -26.28 -8.32
N PHE A 40 -20.36 -25.22 -7.90
CA PHE A 40 -20.97 -24.01 -7.35
C PHE A 40 -20.21 -22.75 -7.81
N MET A 41 -20.95 -21.66 -8.01
CA MET A 41 -20.40 -20.33 -8.26
C MET A 41 -21.25 -19.26 -7.57
N SER A 42 -20.60 -18.25 -6.99
CA SER A 42 -21.25 -17.01 -6.56
C SER A 42 -20.52 -15.78 -7.09
N LEU A 43 -21.26 -14.71 -7.33
CA LEU A 43 -20.74 -13.39 -7.63
C LEU A 43 -21.19 -12.44 -6.53
N ARG A 44 -20.23 -11.91 -5.76
CA ARG A 44 -20.47 -10.85 -4.77
C ARG A 44 -19.90 -9.54 -5.28
N MET A 45 -20.75 -8.55 -5.53
CA MET A 45 -20.31 -7.20 -5.88
C MET A 45 -20.56 -6.26 -4.70
N GLN A 46 -19.54 -5.53 -4.26
CA GLN A 46 -19.65 -4.53 -3.21
C GLN A 46 -19.35 -3.15 -3.79
N ASP A 47 -20.30 -2.23 -3.63
CA ASP A 47 -20.21 -0.83 -4.03
C ASP A 47 -20.12 0.03 -2.77
N SER A 48 -18.99 0.71 -2.55
CA SER A 48 -18.64 1.42 -1.32
C SER A 48 -18.43 2.90 -1.60
N GLN A 49 -19.16 3.76 -0.90
CA GLN A 49 -19.01 5.21 -0.92
C GLN A 49 -18.68 5.70 0.48
N THR A 50 -17.55 6.39 0.62
CA THR A 50 -17.05 6.90 1.90
C THR A 50 -16.64 8.35 1.78
N LEU A 51 -17.28 9.22 2.56
CA LEU A 51 -16.85 10.60 2.74
C LEU A 51 -16.24 10.76 4.14
N SER A 52 -14.97 11.10 4.22
CA SER A 52 -14.24 11.35 5.46
C SER A 52 -13.81 12.79 5.60
N ILE A 53 -14.02 13.41 6.76
CA ILE A 53 -13.48 14.72 7.10
C ILE A 53 -12.53 14.53 8.27
N ASN A 54 -11.27 14.85 8.07
CA ASN A 54 -10.19 14.67 9.03
C ASN A 54 -9.71 16.04 9.47
N SER A 55 -9.57 16.26 10.77
CA SER A 55 -8.99 17.48 11.33
C SER A 55 -7.87 17.13 12.28
N VAL A 56 -6.67 17.59 11.97
CA VAL A 56 -5.47 17.42 12.81
C VAL A 56 -5.10 18.79 13.32
N PHE A 57 -5.06 18.98 14.64
CA PHE A 57 -4.79 20.28 15.28
C PHE A 57 -5.47 21.46 14.56
N GLY A 58 -6.78 21.41 14.38
CA GLY A 58 -7.57 22.52 13.83
C GLY A 58 -7.43 22.76 12.32
N SER A 59 -6.78 21.87 11.56
CA SER A 59 -6.67 21.95 10.10
C SER A 59 -7.38 20.75 9.47
N ALA A 60 -8.55 21.01 8.86
CA ALA A 60 -9.39 19.97 8.28
C ALA A 60 -9.22 19.79 6.77
N PHE A 61 -9.20 18.53 6.34
CA PHE A 61 -9.20 18.09 4.95
C PHE A 61 -10.27 17.01 4.74
N VAL A 62 -10.70 16.85 3.49
CA VAL A 62 -11.78 15.94 3.11
C VAL A 62 -11.20 14.88 2.18
N PHE A 63 -11.60 13.63 2.40
CA PHE A 63 -11.44 12.53 1.46
C PHE A 63 -12.82 12.05 1.04
N ASP A 64 -12.98 11.80 -0.24
CA ASP A 64 -14.17 11.18 -0.82
C ASP A 64 -13.67 10.01 -1.65
N ASP A 65 -14.14 8.82 -1.32
CA ASP A 65 -13.81 7.57 -2.01
C ASP A 65 -15.09 6.89 -2.47
N HIS A 66 -15.11 6.49 -3.74
CA HIS A 66 -16.11 5.59 -4.27
C HIS A 66 -15.36 4.45 -4.95
N SER A 67 -15.61 3.22 -4.51
CA SER A 67 -14.98 2.03 -5.05
C SER A 67 -16.01 0.91 -5.21
N ARG A 68 -15.81 0.08 -6.24
CA ARG A 68 -16.66 -1.09 -6.49
C ARG A 68 -15.80 -2.28 -6.82
N PHE A 69 -16.07 -3.42 -6.19
CA PHE A 69 -15.33 -4.65 -6.38
C PHE A 69 -16.26 -5.82 -6.70
N ILE A 70 -15.82 -6.74 -7.56
CA ILE A 70 -16.46 -8.03 -7.83
C ILE A 70 -15.61 -9.17 -7.28
N VAL A 71 -16.22 -10.05 -6.49
CA VAL A 71 -15.57 -11.22 -5.89
C VAL A 71 -16.32 -12.48 -6.34
N PRO A 72 -15.82 -13.18 -7.38
CA PRO A 72 -16.29 -14.51 -7.71
C PRO A 72 -15.84 -15.53 -6.66
N ASN A 73 -16.71 -16.45 -6.28
CA ASN A 73 -16.31 -17.67 -5.56
C ASN A 73 -16.70 -18.88 -6.40
N ILE A 74 -15.74 -19.73 -6.71
CA ILE A 74 -15.94 -20.89 -7.59
C ILE A 74 -15.48 -22.14 -6.83
N ARG A 75 -16.35 -23.15 -6.80
CA ARG A 75 -16.09 -24.45 -6.18
C ARG A 75 -16.03 -25.54 -7.24
N ILE A 76 -14.96 -26.33 -7.20
CA ILE A 76 -14.63 -27.37 -8.18
C ILE A 76 -14.36 -28.68 -7.46
N GLY A 77 -14.80 -29.81 -8.03
CA GLY A 77 -14.72 -31.12 -7.39
C GLY A 77 -16.08 -31.55 -6.83
N SER A 78 -16.13 -31.92 -5.55
CA SER A 78 -17.38 -32.25 -4.85
C SER A 78 -17.43 -31.61 -3.46
N LYS A 79 -18.57 -31.69 -2.79
CA LYS A 79 -18.69 -31.17 -1.42
C LYS A 79 -17.78 -31.90 -0.43
N GLU A 80 -17.34 -33.12 -0.73
CA GLU A 80 -16.46 -33.92 0.12
C GLU A 80 -14.98 -33.57 -0.08
N LEU A 81 -14.60 -33.24 -1.32
CA LEU A 81 -13.25 -32.87 -1.72
C LEU A 81 -13.32 -31.77 -2.81
N ASP A 82 -13.07 -30.52 -2.42
CA ASP A 82 -12.97 -29.39 -3.34
C ASP A 82 -11.66 -28.60 -3.15
N ASN A 83 -11.54 -27.51 -3.90
CA ASN A 83 -10.42 -26.57 -3.89
C ASN A 83 -10.14 -25.86 -2.54
N TYR A 84 -10.91 -26.14 -1.49
CA TYR A 84 -10.73 -25.64 -0.13
C TYR A 84 -10.64 -26.75 0.93
N LYS A 85 -10.44 -28.02 0.54
CA LYS A 85 -10.32 -29.13 1.53
C LYS A 85 -9.21 -28.89 2.56
N PHE A 86 -8.06 -28.37 2.12
CA PHE A 86 -6.88 -28.15 2.97
C PHE A 86 -6.52 -26.67 3.15
N GLU A 87 -7.21 -25.77 2.46
CA GLU A 87 -6.96 -24.33 2.45
C GLU A 87 -8.23 -23.56 2.78
N ASN A 88 -8.15 -22.57 3.67
CA ASN A 88 -9.30 -21.74 3.99
C ASN A 88 -9.66 -20.81 2.82
N GLN A 89 -10.96 -20.58 2.64
CA GLN A 89 -11.53 -19.57 1.75
C GLN A 89 -11.19 -18.18 2.30
N GLY A 90 -10.03 -17.63 1.95
CA GLY A 90 -9.50 -16.37 2.49
C GLY A 90 -7.99 -16.33 2.65
N LEU A 91 -7.29 -17.47 2.54
CA LEU A 91 -5.82 -17.46 2.54
C LEU A 91 -5.26 -16.94 1.21
N GLU A 92 -4.49 -15.86 1.29
CA GLU A 92 -3.64 -15.34 0.21
C GLU A 92 -2.44 -16.28 -0.01
N ASP A 93 -1.96 -16.38 -1.25
CA ASP A 93 -0.69 -17.08 -1.48
C ASP A 93 0.49 -16.22 -1.00
N ALA A 94 1.69 -16.81 -0.93
CA ALA A 94 2.89 -16.16 -0.39
C ALA A 94 3.35 -14.89 -1.14
N ASN A 95 2.72 -14.53 -2.27
CA ASN A 95 2.98 -13.33 -3.05
C ASN A 95 1.80 -12.32 -3.01
N ASN A 96 0.86 -12.46 -2.06
CA ASN A 96 -0.42 -11.73 -2.05
C ASN A 96 -1.26 -11.91 -3.34
N ARG A 97 -1.06 -13.01 -4.07
CA ARG A 97 -1.84 -13.38 -5.27
C ARG A 97 -2.93 -14.41 -4.95
N GLY A 98 -3.49 -14.34 -3.74
CA GLY A 98 -4.87 -14.82 -3.58
C GLY A 98 -5.76 -14.02 -4.54
N ALA A 99 -6.77 -14.63 -5.13
CA ALA A 99 -7.70 -13.89 -5.98
C ALA A 99 -8.55 -12.95 -5.09
N GLN A 100 -8.02 -11.76 -4.82
CA GLN A 100 -8.83 -10.62 -4.39
C GLN A 100 -9.80 -10.26 -5.51
N GLY A 101 -10.90 -9.62 -5.15
CA GLY A 101 -11.88 -9.11 -6.10
C GLY A 101 -11.30 -8.03 -6.99
N ASP A 102 -11.78 -7.99 -8.22
CA ASP A 102 -11.34 -7.01 -9.22
C ASP A 102 -12.15 -5.72 -9.10
N GLY A 103 -11.51 -4.59 -9.38
CA GLY A 103 -12.17 -3.28 -9.44
C GLY A 103 -13.14 -3.20 -10.61
N VAL A 104 -14.27 -2.51 -10.40
CA VAL A 104 -15.35 -2.38 -11.39
C VAL A 104 -15.68 -0.91 -11.60
N ALA A 105 -16.01 -0.52 -12.82
CA ALA A 105 -16.35 0.88 -13.14
C ALA A 105 -17.50 1.45 -12.30
N LEU A 106 -17.41 2.76 -12.00
CA LEU A 106 -18.36 3.46 -11.12
C LEU A 106 -19.46 4.19 -11.90
N SER A 107 -19.16 4.68 -13.10
CA SER A 107 -20.11 5.38 -13.97
C SER A 107 -19.68 5.35 -15.44
N GLY A 108 -20.62 5.57 -16.38
CA GLY A 108 -20.32 5.90 -17.77
C GLY A 108 -19.90 4.76 -18.72
N GLY A 109 -19.66 3.55 -18.22
CA GLY A 109 -19.32 2.40 -19.07
C GLY A 109 -20.54 1.79 -19.80
N PRO A 110 -20.39 1.32 -21.05
CA PRO A 110 -21.37 0.40 -21.66
C PRO A 110 -21.54 -0.85 -20.77
N LEU A 111 -22.70 -1.51 -20.82
CA LEU A 111 -22.94 -2.83 -20.19
C LEU A 111 -21.80 -3.84 -20.42
N ARG A 112 -21.08 -3.71 -21.53
CA ARG A 112 -19.91 -4.50 -21.90
C ARG A 112 -18.77 -4.42 -20.88
N GLN A 113 -18.44 -3.23 -20.36
CA GLN A 113 -17.33 -3.07 -19.42
C GLN A 113 -17.53 -3.91 -18.15
N TYR A 114 -18.72 -3.84 -17.55
CA TYR A 114 -19.07 -4.65 -16.38
C TYR A 114 -18.94 -6.14 -16.66
N ARG A 115 -19.35 -6.59 -17.85
CA ARG A 115 -19.27 -7.99 -18.23
C ARG A 115 -17.82 -8.44 -18.40
N ASP A 116 -16.97 -7.62 -19.02
CA ASP A 116 -15.55 -7.93 -19.25
C ASP A 116 -14.80 -8.04 -17.91
N GLU A 117 -15.05 -7.11 -16.98
CA GLU A 117 -14.48 -7.12 -15.62
C GLU A 117 -14.96 -8.36 -14.82
N ILE A 118 -16.27 -8.67 -14.84
CA ILE A 118 -16.82 -9.88 -14.19
C ILE A 118 -16.24 -11.16 -14.79
N TRP A 119 -16.10 -11.21 -16.12
CA TRP A 119 -15.55 -12.36 -16.84
C TRP A 119 -14.08 -12.58 -16.47
N TYR A 120 -13.27 -11.53 -16.49
CA TYR A 120 -11.85 -11.60 -16.16
C TYR A 120 -11.65 -12.08 -14.73
N ALA A 121 -12.41 -11.51 -13.78
CA ALA A 121 -12.40 -11.92 -12.39
C ALA A 121 -12.76 -13.40 -12.22
N SER A 122 -13.84 -13.83 -12.90
CA SER A 122 -14.31 -15.22 -12.85
C SER A 122 -13.26 -16.18 -13.42
N MET A 123 -12.55 -15.73 -14.46
CA MET A 123 -11.51 -16.50 -15.11
C MET A 123 -10.28 -16.70 -14.23
N ASN A 124 -9.78 -15.63 -13.64
CA ASN A 124 -8.68 -15.69 -12.69
C ASN A 124 -9.04 -16.60 -11.50
N ARG A 125 -10.29 -16.52 -11.04
CA ARG A 125 -10.76 -17.30 -9.91
C ARG A 125 -10.93 -18.79 -10.23
N TYR A 126 -11.39 -19.13 -11.42
CA TYR A 126 -11.46 -20.52 -11.88
C TYR A 126 -10.07 -21.16 -11.99
N ARG A 127 -9.10 -20.48 -12.61
CA ARG A 127 -7.70 -20.98 -12.71
C ARG A 127 -7.12 -21.27 -11.33
N THR A 128 -7.33 -20.37 -10.39
CA THR A 128 -6.87 -20.55 -9.00
C THR A 128 -7.58 -21.74 -8.33
N ALA A 129 -8.88 -21.90 -8.55
CA ALA A 129 -9.64 -23.02 -8.01
C ALA A 129 -9.18 -24.38 -8.57
N VAL A 130 -8.89 -24.47 -9.87
CA VAL A 130 -8.36 -25.70 -10.50
C VAL A 130 -7.02 -26.08 -9.86
N LYS A 131 -6.07 -25.14 -9.79
CA LYS A 131 -4.76 -25.38 -9.18
C LYS A 131 -4.88 -25.91 -7.74
N ARG A 132 -5.70 -25.25 -6.91
CA ARG A 132 -5.93 -25.66 -5.51
C ARG A 132 -6.62 -27.03 -5.41
N TYR A 133 -7.54 -27.33 -6.32
CA TYR A 133 -8.20 -28.63 -6.35
C TYR A 133 -7.21 -29.74 -6.70
N GLU A 134 -6.33 -29.53 -7.68
CA GLU A 134 -5.30 -30.50 -8.05
C GLU A 134 -4.31 -30.75 -6.89
N GLU A 135 -3.88 -29.69 -6.20
CA GLU A 135 -3.08 -29.78 -4.98
C GLU A 135 -3.82 -30.56 -3.87
N ALA A 136 -5.11 -30.31 -3.69
CA ALA A 136 -5.94 -31.04 -2.72
C ALA A 136 -6.05 -32.53 -3.06
N VAL A 137 -6.30 -32.87 -4.33
CA VAL A 137 -6.35 -34.28 -4.79
C VAL A 137 -5.00 -34.98 -4.62
N ALA A 138 -3.89 -34.28 -4.88
CA ALA A 138 -2.56 -34.84 -4.66
C ALA A 138 -2.31 -35.13 -3.17
N LYS A 139 -2.64 -34.18 -2.29
CA LYS A 139 -2.44 -34.29 -0.84
C LYS A 139 -3.34 -35.36 -0.20
N SER A 140 -4.59 -35.49 -0.65
CA SER A 140 -5.51 -36.51 -0.15
C SER A 140 -5.05 -37.94 -0.43
N ARG A 141 -4.10 -38.15 -1.35
CA ARG A 141 -3.52 -39.48 -1.65
C ARG A 141 -2.36 -39.85 -0.72
N THR A 142 -1.73 -38.87 -0.08
CA THR A 142 -0.52 -39.08 0.75
C THR A 142 -0.80 -39.02 2.25
N ASP A 143 -1.82 -38.27 2.68
CA ASP A 143 -2.18 -38.11 4.10
C ASP A 143 -3.29 -39.11 4.51
N ALA A 144 -2.90 -40.28 5.04
CA ALA A 144 -3.83 -41.32 5.52
C ALA A 144 -4.47 -41.01 6.89
N GLU A 145 -4.04 -39.95 7.59
CA GLU A 145 -4.47 -39.60 8.96
C GLU A 145 -5.11 -38.20 9.05
N PHE A 146 -6.00 -37.82 8.12
CA PHE A 146 -6.75 -36.57 8.27
C PHE A 146 -8.09 -36.81 8.99
N GLU A 147 -8.26 -36.18 10.17
CA GLU A 147 -9.42 -36.37 11.06
C GLU A 147 -10.71 -35.59 10.65
N ASP A 148 -10.62 -34.54 9.80
CA ASP A 148 -11.80 -33.72 9.43
C ASP A 148 -12.71 -34.43 8.41
N LYS A 149 -13.83 -34.97 8.92
CA LYS A 149 -14.88 -35.65 8.15
C LYS A 149 -15.95 -34.70 7.61
N ALA A 150 -15.92 -33.42 8.01
CA ALA A 150 -16.89 -32.45 7.53
C ALA A 150 -16.71 -32.21 6.01
N PRO A 151 -17.81 -31.97 5.28
CA PRO A 151 -17.70 -31.54 3.90
C PRO A 151 -16.95 -30.20 3.80
N CYS A 152 -16.41 -29.91 2.62
CA CYS A 152 -15.75 -28.65 2.28
C CYS A 152 -16.74 -27.50 2.08
N PHE A 153 -18.00 -27.81 1.78
CA PHE A 153 -19.02 -26.82 1.50
C PHE A 153 -20.43 -27.30 1.91
N SER A 154 -21.21 -26.42 2.52
CA SER A 154 -22.59 -26.69 2.95
C SER A 154 -23.63 -26.17 1.96
N ASP A 155 -24.80 -26.82 1.96
CA ASP A 155 -26.01 -26.20 1.42
C ASP A 155 -26.43 -24.98 2.25
N ALA A 156 -27.20 -24.09 1.63
CA ALA A 156 -27.83 -22.95 2.27
C ALA A 156 -29.24 -22.75 1.71
N PRO A 157 -30.18 -22.17 2.49
CA PRO A 157 -31.47 -21.75 1.97
C PRO A 157 -31.31 -20.77 0.80
N VAL A 158 -32.15 -20.91 -0.23
CA VAL A 158 -32.20 -19.97 -1.35
C VAL A 158 -32.91 -18.70 -0.89
N GLU A 159 -32.21 -17.57 -0.93
CA GLU A 159 -32.72 -16.29 -0.45
C GLU A 159 -33.00 -15.33 -1.62
N SER A 160 -34.11 -14.60 -1.55
CA SER A 160 -34.43 -13.52 -2.48
C SER A 160 -34.77 -12.28 -1.70
N TYR A 161 -33.89 -11.27 -1.77
CA TYR A 161 -34.00 -10.05 -0.99
C TYR A 161 -33.49 -8.85 -1.80
N TYR A 162 -34.26 -7.77 -1.83
CA TYR A 162 -33.89 -6.55 -2.54
C TYR A 162 -34.20 -5.31 -1.72
N GLU A 163 -33.20 -4.44 -1.59
CA GLU A 163 -33.35 -3.06 -1.16
C GLU A 163 -33.04 -2.11 -2.31
N ALA A 164 -33.88 -1.08 -2.46
CA ALA A 164 -33.58 0.02 -3.37
C ALA A 164 -32.27 0.72 -2.97
N ALA A 165 -31.57 1.29 -3.96
CA ALA A 165 -30.36 2.07 -3.69
C ALA A 165 -30.68 3.26 -2.77
N LEU A 166 -29.79 3.53 -1.81
CA LEU A 166 -29.91 4.70 -0.95
C LEU A 166 -29.43 5.95 -1.69
N SER A 167 -30.05 7.08 -1.41
CA SER A 167 -29.54 8.37 -1.88
C SER A 167 -28.16 8.65 -1.26
N PRO A 168 -27.24 9.28 -2.01
CA PRO A 168 -25.95 9.71 -1.49
C PRO A 168 -26.07 10.53 -0.20
N TRP A 169 -25.01 10.54 0.60
CA TRP A 169 -24.93 11.43 1.75
C TRP A 169 -24.98 12.90 1.28
N VAL A 170 -25.89 13.69 1.87
CA VAL A 170 -25.89 15.15 1.72
C VAL A 170 -25.25 15.72 2.98
N VAL A 171 -23.98 16.12 2.88
CA VAL A 171 -23.19 16.58 4.02
C VAL A 171 -22.76 18.03 3.80
N ASP A 172 -23.02 18.89 4.77
CA ASP A 172 -22.40 20.21 4.83
C ASP A 172 -20.95 20.05 5.27
N THR A 173 -20.07 19.84 4.29
CA THR A 173 -18.64 19.60 4.54
C THR A 173 -17.97 20.79 5.21
N LEU A 174 -18.40 22.02 4.92
CA LEU A 174 -17.83 23.22 5.53
C LEU A 174 -18.20 23.31 7.02
N ALA A 175 -19.47 23.05 7.36
CA ALA A 175 -19.91 23.00 8.74
C ALA A 175 -19.15 21.94 9.55
N TRP A 176 -18.99 20.74 9.00
CA TRP A 176 -18.24 19.67 9.66
C TRP A 176 -16.74 19.94 9.78
N LYS A 177 -16.10 20.54 8.76
CA LYS A 177 -14.71 21.02 8.86
C LYS A 177 -14.56 21.99 10.02
N ASN A 178 -15.45 22.97 10.15
CA ASN A 178 -15.42 23.95 11.21
C ASN A 178 -15.64 23.30 12.59
N LYS A 179 -16.60 22.38 12.71
CA LYS A 179 -16.87 21.63 13.94
C LYS A 179 -15.65 20.81 14.37
N LEU A 180 -15.09 19.99 13.48
CA LEU A 180 -13.92 19.17 13.79
C LEU A 180 -12.67 20.00 14.06
N ASN A 181 -12.51 21.14 13.40
CA ASN A 181 -11.40 22.06 13.69
C ASN A 181 -11.45 22.59 15.12
N LYS A 182 -12.63 22.91 15.65
CA LYS A 182 -12.77 23.31 17.06
C LYS A 182 -12.40 22.17 18.00
N VAL A 183 -12.86 20.95 17.71
CA VAL A 183 -12.57 19.75 18.53
C VAL A 183 -11.07 19.45 18.54
N SER A 184 -10.43 19.30 17.39
CA SER A 184 -9.01 18.95 17.30
C SER A 184 -8.09 20.10 17.72
N SER A 185 -8.56 21.35 17.72
CA SER A 185 -7.79 22.49 18.26
C SER A 185 -7.55 22.39 19.76
N VAL A 186 -8.39 21.68 20.52
CA VAL A 186 -8.16 21.41 21.95
C VAL A 186 -6.80 20.75 22.18
N PHE A 187 -6.38 19.86 21.28
CA PHE A 187 -5.09 19.19 21.38
C PHE A 187 -3.90 20.15 21.26
N LYS A 188 -4.08 21.37 20.72
CA LYS A 188 -3.02 22.41 20.73
C LYS A 188 -2.69 22.92 22.13
N GLU A 189 -3.63 22.82 23.06
CA GLU A 189 -3.43 23.26 24.44
C GLU A 189 -2.39 22.41 25.16
N CYS A 190 -2.33 21.10 24.84
CA CYS A 190 -1.32 20.19 25.35
C CYS A 190 -0.17 20.05 24.35
N ARG A 191 0.86 20.88 24.54
CA ARG A 191 2.03 20.91 23.66
C ARG A 191 2.80 19.59 23.58
N MET A 192 2.60 18.69 24.54
CA MET A 192 3.33 17.43 24.69
C MET A 192 2.76 16.26 23.87
N LEU A 193 1.59 16.43 23.23
CA LEU A 193 0.96 15.39 22.41
C LEU A 193 1.73 15.17 21.11
N GLU A 194 2.18 13.95 20.81
CA GLU A 194 2.83 13.66 19.51
C GLU A 194 1.85 13.85 18.35
N ASP A 195 0.61 13.39 18.54
CA ASP A 195 -0.49 13.48 17.58
C ASP A 195 -1.82 13.79 18.30
N GLY A 196 -2.77 14.38 17.55
CA GLY A 196 -4.08 14.79 18.02
C GLY A 196 -5.02 15.10 16.86
N TYR A 197 -5.98 14.22 16.60
CA TYR A 197 -6.92 14.37 15.49
C TYR A 197 -8.37 14.05 15.87
N ALA A 198 -9.27 14.59 15.05
CA ALA A 198 -10.69 14.30 15.05
C ALA A 198 -11.12 13.95 13.62
N ASN A 199 -11.73 12.78 13.44
CA ASN A 199 -12.23 12.29 12.16
C ASN A 199 -13.74 12.08 12.24
N ILE A 200 -14.45 12.38 11.15
CA ILE A 200 -15.79 11.84 10.88
C ILE A 200 -15.78 11.10 9.56
N GLU A 201 -16.43 9.95 9.50
CA GLU A 201 -16.60 9.12 8.32
C GLU A 201 -18.08 8.85 8.08
N PHE A 202 -18.55 9.10 6.86
CA PHE A 202 -19.88 8.76 6.35
C PHE A 202 -19.73 7.65 5.32
N GLY A 203 -20.22 6.45 5.63
CA GLY A 203 -20.13 5.27 4.77
C GLY A 203 -21.49 4.84 4.23
N THR A 204 -21.53 4.43 2.96
CA THR A 204 -22.63 3.67 2.35
C THR A 204 -22.04 2.49 1.58
N ILE A 205 -22.41 1.28 1.97
CA ILE A 205 -22.03 0.05 1.29
C ILE A 205 -23.29 -0.58 0.72
N ARG A 206 -23.30 -0.90 -0.56
CA ARG A 206 -24.33 -1.70 -1.22
C ARG A 206 -23.72 -3.01 -1.70
N THR A 207 -24.31 -4.12 -1.29
CA THR A 207 -23.79 -5.46 -1.60
C THR A 207 -24.81 -6.23 -2.41
N TYR A 208 -24.37 -6.72 -3.56
CA TYR A 208 -25.09 -7.63 -4.45
C TYR A 208 -24.49 -9.03 -4.32
N ILE A 209 -25.32 -10.04 -4.11
CA ILE A 209 -24.90 -11.45 -4.07
C ILE A 209 -25.85 -12.24 -4.95
N VAL A 210 -25.29 -12.92 -5.94
CA VAL A 210 -26.00 -13.94 -6.73
C VAL A 210 -25.22 -15.24 -6.72
N ASN A 211 -25.88 -16.38 -6.63
CA ASN A 211 -25.20 -17.68 -6.69
C ASN A 211 -25.97 -18.73 -7.49
N SER A 212 -25.27 -19.79 -7.88
CA SER A 212 -25.78 -20.87 -8.74
C SER A 212 -26.85 -21.73 -8.06
N ASP A 213 -27.03 -21.61 -6.75
CA ASP A 213 -28.13 -22.25 -6.00
C ASP A 213 -29.46 -21.47 -6.21
N GLY A 214 -29.40 -20.24 -6.71
CA GLY A 214 -30.54 -19.37 -7.01
C GLY A 214 -30.71 -18.19 -6.05
N THR A 215 -29.78 -17.98 -5.11
CA THR A 215 -29.84 -16.83 -4.19
C THR A 215 -29.62 -15.53 -4.94
N SER A 216 -30.38 -14.49 -4.59
CA SER A 216 -30.31 -13.14 -5.12
C SER A 216 -30.57 -12.13 -4.00
N VAL A 217 -29.51 -11.59 -3.42
CA VAL A 217 -29.58 -10.64 -2.30
C VAL A 217 -28.97 -9.30 -2.72
N VAL A 218 -29.71 -8.22 -2.49
CA VAL A 218 -29.21 -6.84 -2.57
C VAL A 218 -29.57 -6.12 -1.28
N GLN A 219 -28.53 -5.67 -0.54
CA GLN A 219 -28.70 -4.99 0.74
C GLN A 219 -27.80 -3.76 0.85
N ASN A 220 -28.23 -2.79 1.66
CA ASN A 220 -27.45 -1.60 1.97
C ASN A 220 -27.02 -1.61 3.43
N ARG A 221 -25.87 -0.98 3.69
CA ARG A 221 -25.37 -0.62 5.01
C ARG A 221 -24.98 0.84 4.96
N ARG A 222 -25.49 1.63 5.90
CA ARG A 222 -25.18 3.06 6.03
C ARG A 222 -24.66 3.30 7.44
N SER A 223 -23.58 4.03 7.58
CA SER A 223 -22.96 4.29 8.88
C SER A 223 -22.35 5.67 8.93
N VAL A 224 -22.30 6.24 10.13
CA VAL A 224 -21.50 7.42 10.43
C VAL A 224 -20.71 7.20 11.71
N ARG A 225 -19.43 7.58 11.71
CA ARG A 225 -18.52 7.35 12.82
C ARG A 225 -17.69 8.60 13.10
N ILE A 226 -17.53 8.97 14.37
CA ILE A 226 -16.57 9.99 14.82
C ILE A 226 -15.50 9.31 15.66
N MET A 227 -14.24 9.56 15.33
CA MET A 227 -13.09 9.13 16.13
C MET A 227 -12.31 10.35 16.60
N LEU A 228 -12.09 10.43 17.92
CA LEU A 228 -11.13 11.36 18.52
C LEU A 228 -9.94 10.53 18.98
N ALA A 229 -8.72 10.94 18.66
CA ALA A 229 -7.53 10.23 19.12
C ALA A 229 -6.38 11.20 19.37
N ALA A 230 -5.59 10.90 20.39
CA ALA A 230 -4.36 11.63 20.71
C ALA A 230 -3.35 10.70 21.37
N MET A 231 -2.08 11.07 21.29
CA MET A 231 -0.98 10.26 21.81
C MET A 231 0.03 11.14 22.55
N ILE A 232 0.49 10.71 23.72
CA ILE A 232 1.55 11.38 24.48
C ILE A 232 2.71 10.42 24.77
N LEU A 233 3.93 10.95 24.85
CA LEU A 233 5.09 10.19 25.31
C LEU A 233 5.26 10.36 26.82
N ALA A 234 5.25 9.26 27.57
CA ALA A 234 5.60 9.25 28.99
C ALA A 234 7.06 9.67 29.21
N THR A 235 7.40 10.08 30.43
CA THR A 235 8.77 10.58 30.75
C THR A 235 9.87 9.55 30.53
N ASP A 236 9.52 8.26 30.54
CA ASP A 236 10.44 7.14 30.28
C ASP A 236 10.43 6.65 28.83
N GLY A 237 9.68 7.32 27.95
CA GLY A 237 9.63 6.97 26.54
C GLY A 237 8.51 6.07 26.08
N MET A 238 7.61 5.65 26.96
CA MET A 238 6.47 4.83 26.57
C MET A 238 5.42 5.68 25.84
N GLN A 239 4.94 5.23 24.68
CA GLN A 239 3.79 5.86 24.03
C GLN A 239 2.50 5.53 24.79
N CYS A 240 1.65 6.52 24.95
CA CYS A 240 0.36 6.41 25.63
C CYS A 240 -0.72 6.97 24.70
N PRO A 241 -1.40 6.14 23.90
CA PRO A 241 -2.50 6.56 23.04
C PRO A 241 -3.84 6.49 23.78
N LEU A 242 -4.74 7.44 23.52
CA LEU A 242 -6.14 7.36 23.92
C LEU A 242 -7.03 7.73 22.74
N TYR A 243 -8.21 7.12 22.70
CA TYR A 243 -9.23 7.44 21.73
C TYR A 243 -10.64 7.37 22.31
N GLU A 244 -11.57 8.04 21.64
CA GLU A 244 -13.01 7.95 21.86
C GLU A 244 -13.68 7.69 20.50
N ASP A 245 -14.66 6.78 20.49
CA ASP A 245 -15.34 6.31 19.28
C ASP A 245 -16.85 6.45 19.43
N PHE A 246 -17.48 7.08 18.45
CA PHE A 246 -18.93 7.28 18.39
C PHE A 246 -19.44 6.76 17.07
N PHE A 247 -20.39 5.83 17.11
CA PHE A 247 -20.99 5.20 15.94
C PHE A 247 -22.50 5.43 15.92
N GLY A 248 -23.06 5.62 14.72
CA GLY A 248 -24.49 5.70 14.48
C GLY A 248 -24.86 5.34 13.03
N PHE A 249 -26.15 5.19 12.77
CA PHE A 249 -26.68 4.97 11.42
C PHE A 249 -27.11 6.27 10.73
N SER A 250 -27.17 7.37 11.49
CA SER A 250 -27.52 8.71 11.02
C SER A 250 -26.75 9.80 11.77
N GLU A 251 -26.60 10.98 11.16
CA GLU A 251 -25.91 12.13 11.76
C GLU A 251 -26.55 12.57 13.09
N ALA A 252 -27.87 12.41 13.24
CA ALA A 252 -28.62 12.79 14.44
C ALA A 252 -28.30 11.92 15.67
N GLU A 253 -27.68 10.76 15.47
CA GLU A 253 -27.24 9.87 16.56
C GLU A 253 -25.86 10.25 17.12
N LEU A 254 -25.15 11.17 16.46
CA LEU A 254 -23.81 11.58 16.88
C LEU A 254 -23.84 12.61 18.02
N PRO A 255 -22.78 12.68 18.85
CA PRO A 255 -22.68 13.70 19.88
C PRO A 255 -22.65 15.13 19.31
N SER A 256 -23.10 16.09 20.15
CA SER A 256 -22.99 17.51 19.83
C SER A 256 -21.54 17.99 19.84
N GLU A 257 -21.28 19.17 19.26
CA GLU A 257 -19.95 19.80 19.28
C GLU A 257 -19.42 19.97 20.72
N GLU A 258 -20.29 20.38 21.65
CA GLU A 258 -19.92 20.61 23.06
C GLU A 258 -19.45 19.31 23.72
N VAL A 259 -20.12 18.19 23.44
CA VAL A 259 -19.72 16.87 23.97
C VAL A 259 -18.38 16.44 23.39
N LEU A 260 -18.16 16.63 22.09
CA LEU A 260 -16.89 16.27 21.44
C LEU A 260 -15.72 17.11 21.97
N VAL A 261 -15.91 18.41 22.15
CA VAL A 261 -14.90 19.30 22.76
C VAL A 261 -14.59 18.87 24.20
N ALA A 262 -15.62 18.60 25.00
CA ALA A 262 -15.43 18.12 26.37
C ALA A 262 -14.67 16.79 26.42
N LYS A 263 -14.95 15.87 25.48
CA LYS A 263 -14.24 14.60 25.33
C LYS A 263 -12.78 14.79 24.89
N ALA A 264 -12.50 15.73 24.01
CA ALA A 264 -11.13 16.08 23.64
C ALA A 264 -10.33 16.60 24.85
N HIS A 265 -10.93 17.44 25.70
CA HIS A 265 -10.30 17.88 26.95
C HIS A 265 -10.10 16.72 27.94
N ASP A 266 -11.07 15.81 28.06
CA ASP A 266 -10.93 14.60 28.90
C ASP A 266 -9.76 13.73 28.44
N ILE A 267 -9.62 13.49 27.13
CA ILE A 267 -8.47 12.80 26.55
C ILE A 267 -7.17 13.48 26.95
N VAL A 268 -7.06 14.81 26.80
CA VAL A 268 -5.85 15.56 27.19
C VAL A 268 -5.51 15.35 28.66
N ASN A 269 -6.50 15.47 29.55
CA ASN A 269 -6.30 15.31 31.00
C ASN A 269 -5.85 13.89 31.36
N ARG A 270 -6.48 12.87 30.77
CA ARG A 270 -6.13 11.46 30.99
C ARG A 270 -4.76 11.12 30.43
N LEU A 271 -4.39 11.66 29.27
CA LEU A 271 -3.05 11.51 28.70
C LEU A 271 -1.98 12.13 29.59
N LEU A 272 -2.22 13.32 30.15
CA LEU A 272 -1.29 13.93 31.11
C LEU A 272 -1.13 13.07 32.38
N ALA A 273 -2.21 12.48 32.89
CA ALA A 273 -2.14 11.55 34.01
C ALA A 273 -1.38 10.27 33.66
N LEU A 274 -1.61 9.68 32.48
CA LEU A 274 -0.89 8.51 31.98
C LEU A 274 0.60 8.78 31.80
N ARG A 275 0.97 9.97 31.31
CA ARG A 275 2.36 10.40 31.13
C ARG A 275 3.17 10.26 32.42
N ASP A 276 2.55 10.65 33.54
CA ASP A 276 3.15 10.71 34.86
C ASP A 276 2.90 9.42 35.67
N ALA A 277 2.06 8.50 35.18
CA ALA A 277 1.76 7.23 35.83
C ALA A 277 3.01 6.32 35.89
N PRO A 278 3.24 5.62 37.00
CA PRO A 278 4.31 4.64 37.11
C PRO A 278 4.05 3.43 36.20
N LEU A 279 5.15 2.77 35.83
CA LEU A 279 5.09 1.50 35.14
C LEU A 279 4.60 0.41 36.08
N ALA A 280 3.71 -0.44 35.56
CA ALA A 280 3.30 -1.64 36.25
C ALA A 280 4.38 -2.72 36.24
N ASP A 281 4.49 -3.44 37.35
CA ASP A 281 5.27 -4.67 37.45
C ASP A 281 4.45 -5.86 36.93
N PRO A 282 5.10 -6.94 36.46
CA PRO A 282 4.44 -8.20 36.18
C PRO A 282 3.61 -8.64 37.39
N TYR A 283 2.36 -8.99 37.14
CA TYR A 283 1.41 -9.27 38.21
C TYR A 283 0.55 -10.47 37.86
N ALA A 284 0.36 -11.32 38.87
CA ALA A 284 -0.61 -12.39 38.86
C ALA A 284 -1.49 -12.25 40.12
N GLY A 285 -2.80 -12.08 39.92
CA GLY A 285 -3.76 -11.90 41.01
C GLY A 285 -5.14 -11.42 40.52
N PRO A 286 -6.07 -11.06 41.42
CA PRO A 286 -7.43 -10.70 41.05
C PRO A 286 -7.50 -9.39 40.25
N ALA A 287 -8.50 -9.31 39.37
CA ALA A 287 -8.79 -8.10 38.61
C ALA A 287 -10.27 -7.90 38.30
N ILE A 288 -10.64 -6.64 38.07
CA ILE A 288 -11.91 -6.23 37.46
C ILE A 288 -11.60 -5.66 36.07
N LEU A 289 -12.41 -6.03 35.08
CA LEU A 289 -12.39 -5.39 33.76
C LEU A 289 -13.68 -4.59 33.61
N SER A 290 -13.57 -3.35 33.13
CA SER A 290 -14.74 -2.55 32.74
C SER A 290 -15.54 -3.23 31.63
N GLY A 291 -16.78 -2.82 31.38
CA GLY A 291 -17.59 -3.49 30.36
C GLY A 291 -16.99 -3.46 28.95
N SER A 292 -16.37 -2.36 28.53
CA SER A 292 -15.72 -2.26 27.21
C SER A 292 -14.43 -3.08 27.16
N ALA A 293 -13.62 -3.05 28.23
CA ALA A 293 -12.43 -3.89 28.36
C ALA A 293 -12.78 -5.39 28.38
N SER A 294 -13.85 -5.75 29.09
CA SER A 294 -14.42 -7.10 29.13
C SER A 294 -14.93 -7.53 27.76
N GLY A 295 -15.60 -6.64 27.01
CA GLY A 295 -16.05 -6.92 25.65
C GLY A 295 -14.91 -7.32 24.72
N VAL A 296 -13.83 -6.53 24.68
CA VAL A 296 -12.62 -6.87 23.91
C VAL A 296 -11.96 -8.14 24.43
N PHE A 297 -11.88 -8.31 25.76
CA PHE A 297 -11.37 -9.53 26.36
C PHE A 297 -12.11 -10.77 25.85
N PHE A 298 -13.45 -10.81 25.92
CA PHE A 298 -14.24 -11.91 25.36
C PHE A 298 -14.08 -12.04 23.84
N HIS A 299 -13.96 -10.94 23.10
CA HIS A 299 -13.72 -10.98 21.65
C HIS A 299 -12.44 -11.75 21.31
N GLU A 300 -11.36 -11.49 22.04
CA GLU A 300 -10.05 -12.12 21.84
C GLU A 300 -9.98 -13.54 22.38
N ILE A 301 -10.35 -13.73 23.65
CA ILE A 301 -10.15 -15.02 24.30
C ILE A 301 -11.21 -16.04 23.89
N PHE A 302 -12.40 -15.58 23.50
CA PHE A 302 -13.53 -16.44 23.14
C PHE A 302 -13.90 -16.34 21.66
N GLY A 303 -14.21 -15.11 21.21
CA GLY A 303 -14.92 -14.86 19.97
C GLY A 303 -14.28 -15.48 18.74
N HIS A 304 -12.97 -15.24 18.54
CA HIS A 304 -12.25 -15.85 17.41
C HIS A 304 -12.22 -17.38 17.46
N ARG A 305 -12.24 -17.98 18.65
CA ARG A 305 -12.27 -19.45 18.80
C ARG A 305 -13.65 -20.05 18.56
N LEU A 306 -14.67 -19.20 18.44
CA LEU A 306 -16.00 -19.60 17.98
C LEU A 306 -16.11 -19.54 16.45
N GLU A 307 -15.15 -18.97 15.73
CA GLU A 307 -15.16 -18.90 14.27
C GLU A 307 -14.80 -20.28 13.68
N SER A 308 -15.80 -20.97 13.11
CA SER A 308 -15.68 -22.38 12.70
C SER A 308 -14.50 -22.68 11.77
N HIS A 309 -14.15 -21.75 10.88
CA HIS A 309 -13.05 -21.93 9.93
C HIS A 309 -11.69 -22.18 10.60
N ARG A 310 -11.49 -21.71 11.85
CA ARG A 310 -10.24 -21.92 12.61
C ARG A 310 -10.10 -23.36 13.12
N MET A 311 -11.21 -24.09 13.26
CA MET A 311 -11.22 -25.50 13.68
C MET A 311 -10.54 -26.42 12.64
N LYS A 312 -10.45 -26.00 11.37
CA LYS A 312 -9.79 -26.79 10.32
C LYS A 312 -8.28 -26.61 10.26
N LYS A 313 -7.72 -25.59 10.94
CA LYS A 313 -6.30 -25.23 10.92
C LYS A 313 -5.77 -24.87 12.32
N GLY A 314 -5.82 -25.82 13.25
CA GLY A 314 -5.09 -25.74 14.53
C GLY A 314 -5.80 -25.01 15.68
N GLY A 315 -6.96 -24.38 15.45
CA GLY A 315 -7.74 -23.65 16.46
C GLY A 315 -8.76 -24.49 17.24
N GLU A 316 -8.51 -25.79 17.44
CA GLU A 316 -9.49 -26.77 17.93
C GLU A 316 -9.80 -26.69 19.45
N THR A 317 -9.37 -25.63 20.14
CA THR A 317 -9.44 -25.52 21.62
C THR A 317 -10.81 -25.86 22.20
N PHE A 318 -11.91 -25.48 21.52
CA PHE A 318 -13.28 -25.71 21.98
C PHE A 318 -14.03 -26.84 21.26
N LYS A 319 -13.40 -27.51 20.28
CA LYS A 319 -14.06 -28.52 19.44
C LYS A 319 -14.73 -29.63 20.26
N HIS A 320 -14.08 -30.06 21.33
CA HIS A 320 -14.56 -31.13 22.22
C HIS A 320 -15.33 -30.64 23.45
N MET A 321 -15.56 -29.32 23.57
CA MET A 321 -16.23 -28.73 24.75
C MET A 321 -17.70 -28.40 24.49
N VAL A 322 -18.25 -28.76 23.34
CA VAL A 322 -19.69 -28.58 23.07
C VAL A 322 -20.50 -29.43 24.04
N GLY A 323 -21.43 -28.80 24.76
CA GLY A 323 -22.19 -29.42 25.85
C GLY A 323 -21.51 -29.34 27.21
N GLU A 324 -20.24 -28.92 27.28
CA GLU A 324 -19.49 -28.77 28.52
C GLU A 324 -19.59 -27.35 29.08
N LYS A 325 -19.35 -27.26 30.40
CA LYS A 325 -19.32 -25.97 31.10
C LYS A 325 -18.00 -25.24 30.83
N VAL A 326 -18.09 -24.08 30.18
CA VAL A 326 -16.96 -23.20 29.83
C VAL A 326 -16.94 -21.89 30.63
N LEU A 327 -18.07 -21.51 31.24
CA LEU A 327 -18.24 -20.30 32.05
C LEU A 327 -19.06 -20.60 33.32
N PRO A 328 -19.10 -19.68 34.32
CA PRO A 328 -20.03 -19.82 35.44
C PRO A 328 -21.48 -19.91 34.94
N ALA A 329 -22.33 -20.64 35.70
CA ALA A 329 -23.69 -20.94 35.27
C ALA A 329 -24.58 -19.69 35.14
N SER A 330 -24.16 -18.57 35.73
CA SER A 330 -24.85 -17.28 35.61
C SER A 330 -24.57 -16.55 34.31
N PHE A 331 -23.60 -16.98 33.49
CA PHE A 331 -23.18 -16.29 32.27
C PHE A 331 -23.80 -16.90 31.02
N SER A 332 -24.13 -16.04 30.07
CA SER A 332 -24.49 -16.40 28.70
C SER A 332 -23.76 -15.50 27.71
N VAL A 333 -23.38 -16.05 26.57
CA VAL A 333 -22.68 -15.32 25.49
C VAL A 333 -23.37 -15.63 24.18
N TYR A 334 -23.68 -14.60 23.40
CA TYR A 334 -24.28 -14.75 22.08
C TYR A 334 -23.69 -13.76 21.08
N CYS A 335 -23.80 -14.10 19.81
CA CYS A 335 -23.46 -13.23 18.70
C CYS A 335 -24.74 -12.94 17.89
N ASP A 336 -25.13 -11.67 17.77
CA ASP A 336 -26.39 -11.29 17.09
C ASP A 336 -26.19 -10.22 15.99
N PRO A 337 -26.06 -10.64 14.72
CA PRO A 337 -25.92 -9.72 13.60
C PRO A 337 -27.22 -8.94 13.31
N THR A 338 -28.38 -9.37 13.83
CA THR A 338 -29.66 -8.72 13.55
C THR A 338 -29.98 -7.56 14.51
N GLN A 339 -29.19 -7.42 15.58
CA GLN A 339 -29.38 -6.39 16.61
C GLN A 339 -28.68 -5.10 16.20
N ASN A 340 -29.43 -4.03 15.90
CA ASN A 340 -28.85 -2.71 15.57
C ASN A 340 -28.45 -1.88 16.81
N TYR A 341 -29.06 -2.15 17.97
CA TYR A 341 -28.85 -1.38 19.19
C TYR A 341 -28.78 -2.28 20.42
N TYR A 342 -27.89 -1.95 21.36
CA TYR A 342 -27.92 -2.46 22.73
C TYR A 342 -28.26 -1.31 23.67
N GLY A 343 -29.47 -1.33 24.24
CA GLY A 343 -30.02 -0.15 24.92
C GLY A 343 -30.13 1.03 23.95
N LYS A 344 -29.41 2.13 24.24
CA LYS A 344 -29.34 3.33 23.38
C LYS A 344 -28.11 3.35 22.45
N GLN A 345 -27.19 2.40 22.60
CA GLN A 345 -25.93 2.38 21.86
C GLN A 345 -26.14 1.65 20.51
N ALA A 346 -25.79 2.31 19.41
CA ALA A 346 -25.77 1.67 18.10
C ALA A 346 -24.64 0.64 18.00
N LEU A 347 -24.90 -0.49 17.35
CA LEU A 347 -23.97 -1.59 17.17
C LEU A 347 -23.46 -1.64 15.73
N ASN A 348 -22.14 -1.69 15.58
CA ASN A 348 -21.47 -1.63 14.28
C ASN A 348 -21.47 -2.99 13.56
N GLY A 349 -21.65 -4.11 14.27
CA GLY A 349 -21.57 -5.46 13.70
C GLY A 349 -22.83 -5.95 12.98
N SER A 350 -23.84 -5.12 12.78
CA SER A 350 -25.17 -5.55 12.32
C SER A 350 -25.29 -5.69 10.79
N TYR A 351 -26.03 -6.71 10.35
CA TYR A 351 -26.35 -7.00 8.94
C TYR A 351 -27.52 -8.02 8.82
N LYS A 352 -28.15 -8.10 7.65
CA LYS A 352 -29.30 -9.00 7.40
C LYS A 352 -28.88 -10.32 6.75
N TYR A 353 -27.97 -10.23 5.79
CA TYR A 353 -27.39 -11.36 5.08
C TYR A 353 -25.87 -11.26 5.18
N ASP A 354 -25.20 -12.40 5.36
CA ASP A 354 -23.75 -12.44 5.33
C ASP A 354 -23.20 -12.30 3.91
N ASP A 355 -21.87 -12.32 3.76
CA ASP A 355 -21.19 -12.16 2.47
C ASP A 355 -21.24 -13.43 1.59
N GLU A 356 -21.92 -14.48 2.02
CA GLU A 356 -22.23 -15.67 1.23
C GLU A 356 -23.71 -15.72 0.79
N GLY A 357 -24.50 -14.72 1.20
CA GLY A 357 -25.92 -14.62 0.94
C GLY A 357 -26.79 -15.41 1.91
N VAL A 358 -26.23 -15.90 3.02
CA VAL A 358 -26.96 -16.64 4.05
C VAL A 358 -27.62 -15.66 5.01
N LYS A 359 -28.89 -15.89 5.33
CA LYS A 359 -29.63 -15.03 6.27
C LYS A 359 -29.00 -15.10 7.67
N ALA A 360 -28.64 -13.93 8.17
CA ALA A 360 -28.00 -13.78 9.47
C ALA A 360 -28.98 -14.06 10.61
N ARG A 361 -28.52 -14.73 11.67
CA ARG A 361 -29.32 -14.99 12.87
C ARG A 361 -28.49 -14.90 14.14
N ARG A 362 -29.17 -14.64 15.26
CA ARG A 362 -28.57 -14.77 16.60
C ARG A 362 -28.09 -16.20 16.81
N VAL A 363 -26.86 -16.34 17.30
CA VAL A 363 -26.26 -17.61 17.70
C VAL A 363 -25.99 -17.57 19.20
N GLN A 364 -26.64 -18.45 19.94
CA GLN A 364 -26.40 -18.60 21.38
C GLN A 364 -25.17 -19.48 21.58
N ASN A 365 -23.98 -18.86 21.64
CA ASN A 365 -22.73 -19.61 21.76
C ASN A 365 -22.59 -20.28 23.13
N VAL A 366 -22.92 -19.57 24.21
CA VAL A 366 -22.93 -20.10 25.59
C VAL A 366 -24.25 -19.81 26.25
N GLU A 367 -24.86 -20.82 26.86
CA GLU A 367 -26.10 -20.70 27.60
C GLU A 367 -25.91 -21.24 29.01
N ASN A 368 -26.12 -20.39 30.03
CA ASN A 368 -25.97 -20.74 31.45
C ASN A 368 -24.63 -21.44 31.74
N GLY A 369 -23.55 -20.90 31.19
CA GLY A 369 -22.19 -21.40 31.32
C GLY A 369 -21.80 -22.55 30.39
N VAL A 370 -22.72 -23.12 29.60
CA VAL A 370 -22.49 -24.29 28.73
C VAL A 370 -22.30 -23.88 27.27
N LEU A 371 -21.22 -24.34 26.62
CA LEU A 371 -20.97 -24.10 25.19
C LEU A 371 -21.98 -24.88 24.34
N LYS A 372 -22.65 -24.19 23.40
CA LYS A 372 -23.73 -24.75 22.57
C LYS A 372 -23.43 -24.73 21.07
N ASP A 373 -22.83 -23.65 20.57
CA ASP A 373 -22.75 -23.40 19.12
C ASP A 373 -21.54 -22.56 18.72
N PHE A 374 -21.13 -22.70 17.46
CA PHE A 374 -20.06 -21.95 16.81
C PHE A 374 -20.63 -20.92 15.83
N LEU A 375 -19.85 -19.92 15.46
CA LEU A 375 -20.16 -19.04 14.33
C LEU A 375 -19.76 -19.80 13.06
N THR A 376 -20.69 -20.00 12.12
CA THR A 376 -20.45 -20.84 10.95
C THR A 376 -20.69 -20.08 9.64
N CYS A 377 -19.78 -20.29 8.69
CA CYS A 377 -19.95 -19.95 7.29
C CYS A 377 -20.33 -21.21 6.48
N ARG A 378 -20.38 -21.14 5.14
CA ARG A 378 -20.65 -22.31 4.29
C ARG A 378 -19.50 -23.31 4.22
N ILE A 379 -18.43 -23.13 5.00
CA ILE A 379 -17.43 -24.16 5.29
C ILE A 379 -17.81 -24.82 6.63
N PRO A 380 -18.45 -26.00 6.62
CA PRO A 380 -18.94 -26.63 7.83
C PRO A 380 -17.82 -27.31 8.62
N ILE A 381 -18.11 -27.62 9.87
CA ILE A 381 -17.27 -28.41 10.78
C ILE A 381 -18.09 -29.58 11.34
N ASP A 382 -17.40 -30.58 11.90
CA ASP A 382 -18.07 -31.74 12.49
C ASP A 382 -19.12 -31.34 13.53
N GLY A 383 -20.34 -31.86 13.41
CA GLY A 383 -21.47 -31.54 14.27
C GLY A 383 -22.24 -30.26 13.90
N PHE A 384 -21.69 -29.40 13.04
CA PHE A 384 -22.30 -28.13 12.62
C PHE A 384 -22.32 -28.01 11.08
N PRO A 385 -23.23 -28.74 10.41
CA PRO A 385 -23.19 -28.92 8.95
C PRO A 385 -23.76 -27.74 8.14
N VAL A 386 -24.31 -26.70 8.79
CA VAL A 386 -25.03 -25.60 8.11
C VAL A 386 -24.50 -24.24 8.59
N SER A 387 -24.36 -23.30 7.66
CA SER A 387 -24.06 -21.89 7.95
C SER A 387 -25.16 -21.25 8.81
N ASN A 388 -24.77 -20.43 9.78
CA ASN A 388 -25.67 -19.62 10.58
C ASN A 388 -25.57 -18.12 10.26
N GLY A 389 -25.04 -17.79 9.08
CA GLY A 389 -24.99 -16.42 8.57
C GLY A 389 -23.85 -15.59 9.17
N HIS A 390 -22.68 -16.20 9.37
CA HIS A 390 -21.49 -15.55 9.88
C HIS A 390 -20.31 -15.59 8.89
N GLY A 391 -20.53 -15.92 7.61
CA GLY A 391 -19.52 -15.81 6.55
C GLY A 391 -19.32 -14.36 6.12
N ARG A 392 -18.31 -13.66 6.66
CA ARG A 392 -18.12 -12.20 6.44
C ARG A 392 -16.79 -11.87 5.78
N ALA A 393 -16.78 -10.81 4.98
CA ALA A 393 -15.61 -10.25 4.29
C ALA A 393 -15.67 -8.73 4.16
N ASN A 394 -14.51 -8.11 3.89
CA ASN A 394 -14.40 -6.70 3.53
C ASN A 394 -13.90 -6.55 2.08
N GLY A 395 -14.51 -5.67 1.29
CA GLY A 395 -14.04 -5.31 -0.04
C GLY A 395 -13.92 -6.52 -0.97
N GLY A 396 -12.77 -6.62 -1.63
CA GLY A 396 -12.40 -7.71 -2.53
C GLY A 396 -12.08 -9.05 -1.86
N ASN A 397 -12.21 -9.21 -0.54
CA ASN A 397 -11.79 -10.45 0.13
C ASN A 397 -12.83 -11.59 0.03
N ASP A 398 -12.38 -12.83 0.23
CA ASP A 398 -13.26 -13.99 0.41
C ASP A 398 -13.84 -14.05 1.84
N PRO A 399 -15.07 -14.57 2.02
CA PRO A 399 -15.68 -14.69 3.34
C PRO A 399 -15.12 -15.88 4.14
N VAL A 400 -14.88 -15.65 5.42
CA VAL A 400 -14.67 -16.69 6.45
C VAL A 400 -15.71 -16.53 7.56
N SER A 401 -15.85 -17.52 8.44
CA SER A 401 -16.67 -17.34 9.64
C SER A 401 -16.10 -16.24 10.54
N ARG A 402 -16.91 -15.25 10.90
CA ARG A 402 -16.51 -14.06 11.67
C ARG A 402 -17.54 -13.65 12.71
N GLN A 403 -17.07 -13.00 13.76
CA GLN A 403 -17.92 -12.34 14.76
C GLN A 403 -18.77 -11.20 14.17
N SER A 404 -19.89 -10.87 14.83
CA SER A 404 -20.78 -9.75 14.52
C SER A 404 -20.93 -8.82 15.73
N ASN A 405 -22.06 -8.89 16.45
CA ASN A 405 -22.26 -8.23 17.73
C ASN A 405 -22.17 -9.25 18.85
N LEU A 406 -21.00 -9.34 19.49
CA LEU A 406 -20.79 -10.22 20.64
C LEU A 406 -21.40 -9.56 21.89
N VAL A 407 -22.23 -10.29 22.61
CA VAL A 407 -22.87 -9.83 23.83
C VAL A 407 -22.66 -10.86 24.94
N VAL A 408 -22.21 -10.37 26.10
CA VAL A 408 -22.06 -11.14 27.33
C VAL A 408 -23.11 -10.65 28.32
N GLU A 409 -23.87 -11.58 28.90
CA GLU A 409 -24.90 -11.27 29.89
C GLU A 409 -24.73 -12.15 31.13
N THR A 410 -25.26 -11.64 32.25
CA THR A 410 -25.37 -12.42 33.48
C THR A 410 -26.78 -12.35 34.05
N ASN A 411 -27.26 -13.46 34.59
CA ASN A 411 -28.52 -13.51 35.35
C ASN A 411 -28.32 -13.25 36.87
N GLN A 412 -27.08 -13.03 37.30
CA GLN A 412 -26.73 -12.74 38.69
C GLN A 412 -25.76 -11.54 38.76
N PRO A 413 -26.24 -10.32 38.46
CA PRO A 413 -25.39 -9.14 38.41
C PRO A 413 -25.04 -8.61 39.81
N TYR A 414 -23.88 -7.97 39.92
CA TYR A 414 -23.41 -7.28 41.11
C TYR A 414 -23.14 -5.79 40.81
N THR A 415 -23.25 -4.95 41.82
CA THR A 415 -22.83 -3.54 41.69
C THR A 415 -21.31 -3.44 41.61
N GLU A 416 -20.77 -2.36 41.03
CA GLU A 416 -19.32 -2.12 40.98
C GLU A 416 -18.68 -2.13 42.38
N ALA A 417 -19.38 -1.58 43.38
CA ALA A 417 -18.92 -1.60 44.78
C ALA A 417 -18.77 -3.04 45.31
N GLN A 418 -19.72 -3.93 45.02
CA GLN A 418 -19.64 -5.33 45.41
C GLN A 418 -18.52 -6.07 44.68
N LEU A 419 -18.33 -5.82 43.37
CA LEU A 419 -17.20 -6.40 42.63
C LEU A 419 -15.86 -5.93 43.22
N ARG A 420 -15.77 -4.66 43.60
CA ARG A 420 -14.59 -4.08 44.27
C ARG A 420 -14.33 -4.73 45.63
N GLU A 421 -15.36 -4.99 46.43
CA GLU A 421 -15.24 -5.75 47.67
C GLU A 421 -14.73 -7.18 47.44
N MET A 422 -15.22 -7.86 46.40
CA MET A 422 -14.75 -9.19 46.01
C MET A 422 -13.27 -9.16 45.63
N LEU A 423 -12.85 -8.19 44.81
CA LEU A 423 -11.45 -7.98 44.42
C LEU A 423 -10.56 -7.76 45.65
N ILE A 424 -10.94 -6.86 46.56
CA ILE A 424 -10.16 -6.56 47.77
C ILE A 424 -10.07 -7.80 48.67
N LYS A 425 -11.17 -8.53 48.85
CA LYS A 425 -11.20 -9.75 49.65
C LYS A 425 -10.25 -10.80 49.07
N GLU A 426 -10.29 -11.02 47.76
CA GLU A 426 -9.43 -12.01 47.11
C GLU A 426 -7.97 -11.58 47.09
N ALA A 427 -7.67 -10.29 46.90
CA ALA A 427 -6.32 -9.79 46.97
C ALA A 427 -5.73 -10.04 48.37
N LYS A 428 -6.51 -9.83 49.45
CA LYS A 428 -6.11 -10.20 50.82
C LYS A 428 -5.88 -11.70 50.96
N ASN A 429 -6.77 -12.54 50.42
CA ASN A 429 -6.63 -14.00 50.47
C ASN A 429 -5.34 -14.48 49.78
N GLN A 430 -4.98 -13.86 48.66
CA GLN A 430 -3.78 -14.16 47.89
C GLN A 430 -2.51 -13.46 48.41
N GLY A 431 -2.60 -12.73 49.53
CA GLY A 431 -1.47 -11.98 50.10
C GLY A 431 -0.96 -10.83 49.21
N LYS A 432 -1.83 -10.26 48.37
CA LYS A 432 -1.52 -9.15 47.46
C LYS A 432 -1.84 -7.81 48.12
N GLU A 433 -0.99 -6.81 47.89
CA GLU A 433 -1.22 -5.43 48.36
C GLU A 433 -2.38 -4.74 47.63
N TYR A 434 -2.64 -5.15 46.38
CA TYR A 434 -3.65 -4.58 45.52
C TYR A 434 -4.22 -5.62 44.54
N GLY A 435 -5.40 -5.33 43.99
CA GLY A 435 -5.92 -5.93 42.76
C GLY A 435 -5.87 -4.93 41.60
N TYR A 436 -6.10 -5.39 40.36
CA TYR A 436 -6.17 -4.48 39.19
C TYR A 436 -7.59 -4.15 38.77
N PHE A 437 -7.78 -2.91 38.30
CA PHE A 437 -8.96 -2.50 37.55
C PHE A 437 -8.55 -2.03 36.16
N PHE A 438 -8.92 -2.78 35.13
CA PHE A 438 -8.70 -2.44 33.73
C PHE A 438 -9.86 -1.59 33.24
N ARG A 439 -9.62 -0.28 33.12
CA ARG A 439 -10.66 0.67 32.74
C ARG A 439 -10.81 0.79 31.22
N THR A 440 -9.70 0.92 30.51
CA THR A 440 -9.69 1.19 29.06
C THR A 440 -8.66 0.33 28.35
N VAL A 441 -9.03 -0.18 27.18
CA VAL A 441 -8.22 -1.00 26.28
C VAL A 441 -8.22 -0.37 24.89
N THR A 442 -7.13 -0.53 24.14
CA THR A 442 -7.06 -0.02 22.75
C THR A 442 -7.39 -1.07 21.72
N SER A 443 -6.92 -2.28 21.94
CA SER A 443 -6.99 -3.38 20.99
C SER A 443 -6.61 -4.69 21.68
N GLY A 444 -6.72 -5.78 20.95
CA GLY A 444 -6.12 -7.04 21.30
C GLY A 444 -5.76 -7.82 20.04
N PHE A 445 -5.07 -8.94 20.24
CA PHE A 445 -4.88 -9.94 19.23
C PHE A 445 -4.79 -11.32 19.88
N THR A 446 -5.04 -12.33 19.07
CA THR A 446 -5.08 -13.71 19.52
C THR A 446 -4.39 -14.61 18.50
N PHE A 447 -3.49 -15.46 18.99
CA PHE A 447 -2.95 -16.57 18.21
C PHE A 447 -3.82 -17.81 18.45
N THR A 448 -4.40 -18.32 17.37
CA THR A 448 -5.24 -19.53 17.37
C THR A 448 -4.51 -20.75 16.84
N ASP A 449 -3.19 -20.66 16.64
CA ASP A 449 -2.31 -21.72 16.15
C ASP A 449 -1.61 -22.43 17.32
N ARG A 450 -0.44 -23.06 17.08
CA ARG A 450 0.24 -23.92 18.08
C ARG A 450 0.55 -23.22 19.41
N ILE A 451 0.65 -21.89 19.44
CA ILE A 451 0.94 -21.10 20.65
C ILE A 451 -0.37 -20.44 21.10
N ASN A 452 -1.29 -21.22 21.68
CA ASN A 452 -2.61 -20.82 22.17
C ASN A 452 -2.57 -19.66 23.21
N ALA A 453 -2.32 -18.44 22.74
CA ALA A 453 -2.07 -17.25 23.53
C ALA A 453 -2.90 -16.07 23.02
N PHE A 454 -3.21 -15.14 23.91
CA PHE A 454 -3.84 -13.88 23.57
C PHE A 454 -3.08 -12.73 24.22
N ASN A 455 -3.29 -11.53 23.69
CA ASN A 455 -2.85 -10.29 24.28
C ASN A 455 -3.97 -9.24 24.13
N VAL A 456 -4.43 -8.71 25.25
CA VAL A 456 -5.23 -7.48 25.26
C VAL A 456 -4.29 -6.36 25.70
N THR A 457 -4.41 -5.20 25.05
CA THR A 457 -3.59 -4.00 25.33
C THR A 457 -4.40 -2.95 26.11
N PRO A 458 -4.44 -3.04 27.45
CA PRO A 458 -4.90 -1.97 28.32
C PRO A 458 -4.05 -0.71 28.18
N VAL A 459 -4.71 0.44 28.34
CA VAL A 459 -4.02 1.73 28.47
C VAL A 459 -4.21 2.32 29.86
N GLU A 460 -5.43 2.31 30.39
CA GLU A 460 -5.72 2.80 31.74
C GLU A 460 -6.00 1.64 32.69
N VAL A 461 -5.04 1.39 33.59
CA VAL A 461 -5.12 0.34 34.62
C VAL A 461 -4.92 0.96 35.99
N PHE A 462 -5.74 0.59 36.97
CA PHE A 462 -5.64 1.10 38.33
C PHE A 462 -5.25 -0.02 39.31
N ARG A 463 -4.32 0.27 40.21
CA ARG A 463 -4.09 -0.52 41.43
C ARG A 463 -5.16 -0.15 42.45
N ILE A 464 -5.92 -1.14 42.87
CA ILE A 464 -6.95 -1.02 43.91
C ILE A 464 -6.39 -1.63 45.19
N TYR A 465 -6.01 -0.79 46.13
CA TYR A 465 -5.31 -1.22 47.33
C TYR A 465 -6.23 -1.83 48.39
N VAL A 466 -5.75 -2.88 49.04
CA VAL A 466 -6.54 -3.60 50.06
C VAL A 466 -6.62 -2.88 51.41
N ASP A 467 -5.77 -1.88 51.61
CA ASP A 467 -5.66 -1.06 52.83
C ASP A 467 -6.48 0.25 52.76
N GLY A 468 -7.13 0.52 51.63
CA GLY A 468 -8.04 1.66 51.45
C GLY A 468 -7.36 2.96 51.00
N ARG A 469 -6.05 2.97 50.66
CA ARG A 469 -5.45 4.15 50.01
C ARG A 469 -6.07 4.40 48.63
N LYS A 470 -5.90 5.62 48.11
CA LYS A 470 -6.47 6.04 46.82
C LYS A 470 -5.93 5.17 45.68
N ASP A 471 -6.80 4.87 44.72
CA ASP A 471 -6.46 4.13 43.50
C ASP A 471 -5.31 4.82 42.74
N GLU A 472 -4.34 4.02 42.32
CA GLU A 472 -3.16 4.50 41.60
C GLU A 472 -3.25 4.08 40.13
N LEU A 473 -3.25 5.05 39.22
CA LEU A 473 -3.14 4.80 37.78
C LEU A 473 -1.74 4.27 37.46
N VAL A 474 -1.67 3.17 36.73
CA VAL A 474 -0.42 2.57 36.23
C VAL A 474 -0.53 2.37 34.72
N ARG A 475 0.62 2.30 34.05
CA ARG A 475 0.72 2.06 32.60
C ARG A 475 1.66 0.91 32.26
N GLY A 476 1.66 0.50 31.00
CA GLY A 476 2.56 -0.53 30.49
C GLY A 476 2.16 -1.94 30.90
N VAL A 477 0.85 -2.22 30.93
CA VAL A 477 0.30 -3.53 31.29
C VAL A 477 -0.21 -4.21 30.03
N ASN A 478 0.30 -5.40 29.74
CA ASN A 478 -0.31 -6.32 28.76
C ASN A 478 -0.97 -7.47 29.50
N LEU A 479 -2.25 -7.70 29.21
CA LEU A 479 -3.00 -8.83 29.74
C LEU A 479 -2.75 -10.04 28.85
N ILE A 480 -2.10 -11.06 29.42
CA ILE A 480 -1.66 -12.25 28.70
C ILE A 480 -2.19 -13.51 29.38
N GLY A 481 -2.13 -14.61 28.66
CA GLY A 481 -2.36 -15.93 29.22
C GLY A 481 -2.86 -16.91 28.18
N THR A 482 -3.25 -18.09 28.66
CA THR A 482 -4.00 -19.03 27.84
C THR A 482 -5.50 -18.82 28.09
N PRO A 483 -6.34 -18.90 27.04
CA PRO A 483 -7.78 -18.66 27.14
C PRO A 483 -8.46 -19.54 28.20
N LEU A 484 -8.20 -20.86 28.18
CA LEU A 484 -8.82 -21.81 29.12
C LEU A 484 -8.49 -21.47 30.58
N ALA A 485 -7.24 -21.13 30.87
CA ALA A 485 -6.85 -20.71 32.21
C ALA A 485 -7.59 -19.43 32.64
N MET A 486 -7.72 -18.45 31.75
CA MET A 486 -8.41 -17.21 32.07
C MET A 486 -9.93 -17.39 32.24
N PHE A 487 -10.58 -18.20 31.41
CA PHE A 487 -12.01 -18.50 31.54
C PHE A 487 -12.37 -19.11 32.89
N SER A 488 -11.58 -20.08 33.35
CA SER A 488 -11.81 -20.73 34.64
C SER A 488 -11.71 -19.79 35.84
N ASN A 489 -11.14 -18.59 35.66
CA ASN A 489 -11.03 -17.58 36.71
C ASN A 489 -12.12 -16.49 36.65
N ILE A 490 -13.02 -16.50 35.66
CA ILE A 490 -14.16 -15.58 35.64
C ILE A 490 -15.17 -16.04 36.70
N THR A 491 -15.56 -15.15 37.62
CA THR A 491 -16.37 -15.55 38.79
C THR A 491 -17.66 -14.77 38.95
N ALA A 492 -17.68 -13.48 38.62
CA ALA A 492 -18.85 -12.62 38.77
C ALA A 492 -18.89 -11.53 37.69
N ALA A 493 -20.08 -10.98 37.44
CA ALA A 493 -20.30 -9.90 36.48
C ALA A 493 -21.14 -8.77 37.08
N GLY A 494 -20.98 -7.58 36.51
CA GLY A 494 -21.64 -6.36 36.91
C GLY A 494 -23.08 -6.22 36.40
N ASP A 495 -23.78 -5.22 36.91
CA ASP A 495 -25.14 -4.82 36.47
C ASP A 495 -25.16 -3.84 35.29
N THR A 496 -24.01 -3.23 34.96
CA THR A 496 -23.91 -2.16 33.98
C THR A 496 -23.08 -2.58 32.77
N PRO A 497 -23.71 -2.99 31.65
CA PRO A 497 -23.02 -3.30 30.40
C PRO A 497 -22.57 -2.05 29.66
N SER A 498 -21.44 -2.16 28.97
CA SER A 498 -20.96 -1.13 28.03
C SER A 498 -20.41 -1.77 26.77
N THR A 499 -20.47 -1.02 25.66
CA THR A 499 -20.09 -1.51 24.34
C THR A 499 -18.75 -0.95 23.92
N PHE A 500 -17.91 -1.82 23.37
CA PHE A 500 -16.78 -1.48 22.54
C PHE A 500 -17.19 -1.57 21.06
N THR A 501 -16.99 -0.49 20.32
CA THR A 501 -17.22 -0.46 18.86
C THR A 501 -15.87 -0.47 18.16
N GLY A 502 -15.71 -1.31 17.14
CA GLY A 502 -14.46 -1.39 16.41
C GLY A 502 -14.55 -2.17 15.11
N SER A 503 -13.38 -2.49 14.57
CA SER A 503 -13.19 -3.35 13.41
C SER A 503 -12.31 -4.52 13.81
N CYS A 504 -12.66 -5.72 13.34
CA CYS A 504 -11.95 -6.95 13.62
C CYS A 504 -11.19 -7.39 12.37
N GLY A 505 -9.89 -7.67 12.47
CA GLY A 505 -9.06 -8.15 11.37
C GLY A 505 -8.99 -9.68 11.34
N ALA A 506 -9.06 -10.28 10.15
CA ALA A 506 -8.77 -11.69 9.91
C ALA A 506 -8.42 -11.89 8.43
N GLU A 507 -8.33 -13.15 7.98
CA GLU A 507 -8.07 -13.57 6.60
C GLU A 507 -9.07 -12.96 5.58
N SER A 508 -10.28 -12.64 6.02
CA SER A 508 -11.31 -11.97 5.18
C SER A 508 -11.29 -10.43 5.22
N GLY A 509 -10.23 -9.85 5.80
CA GLY A 509 -10.07 -8.41 5.99
C GLY A 509 -10.74 -7.87 7.26
N TRP A 510 -10.85 -6.53 7.34
CA TRP A 510 -11.39 -5.81 8.48
C TRP A 510 -12.90 -5.69 8.43
N VAL A 511 -13.63 -6.46 9.25
CA VAL A 511 -15.09 -6.39 9.32
C VAL A 511 -15.54 -5.60 10.55
N PRO A 512 -16.61 -4.80 10.45
CA PRO A 512 -17.12 -4.03 11.58
C PRO A 512 -17.75 -4.96 12.61
N VAL A 513 -17.46 -4.73 13.90
CA VAL A 513 -17.95 -5.53 15.04
C VAL A 513 -18.34 -4.65 16.22
N SER A 514 -19.07 -5.21 17.16
CA SER A 514 -19.26 -4.62 18.48
C SER A 514 -19.20 -5.69 19.55
N ALA A 515 -18.62 -5.36 20.70
CA ALA A 515 -18.53 -6.24 21.85
C ALA A 515 -19.14 -5.55 23.06
N THR A 516 -20.26 -6.09 23.56
CA THR A 516 -20.97 -5.55 24.72
C THR A 516 -20.84 -6.51 25.88
N SER A 517 -20.40 -6.01 27.04
CA SER A 517 -20.21 -6.83 28.22
C SER A 517 -20.45 -6.00 29.49
N PRO A 518 -20.95 -6.60 30.59
CA PRO A 518 -20.85 -6.02 31.91
C PRO A 518 -19.39 -5.96 32.38
N TYR A 519 -19.17 -5.26 33.49
CA TYR A 519 -17.96 -5.45 34.25
C TYR A 519 -17.78 -6.93 34.58
N ILE A 520 -16.57 -7.45 34.56
CA ILE A 520 -16.30 -8.81 35.03
C ILE A 520 -15.26 -8.79 36.13
N TYR A 521 -15.45 -9.69 37.09
CA TYR A 521 -14.48 -9.98 38.12
C TYR A 521 -13.82 -11.33 37.84
N VAL A 522 -12.49 -11.28 37.76
CA VAL A 522 -11.63 -12.42 37.49
C VAL A 522 -10.74 -12.66 38.71
N SER A 523 -10.79 -13.85 39.30
CA SER A 523 -10.05 -14.19 40.52
C SER A 523 -8.54 -14.19 40.32
N LYS A 524 -8.10 -14.44 39.08
CA LYS A 524 -6.70 -14.40 38.70
C LYS A 524 -6.53 -14.01 37.23
N VAL A 525 -5.78 -12.95 37.00
CA VAL A 525 -5.23 -12.58 35.69
C VAL A 525 -3.72 -12.68 35.71
N GLU A 526 -3.11 -12.80 34.53
CA GLU A 526 -1.67 -12.69 34.36
C GLU A 526 -1.34 -11.49 33.48
N THR A 527 -0.41 -10.67 33.94
CA THR A 527 0.03 -9.49 33.22
C THR A 527 1.53 -9.49 33.11
N GLN A 528 2.00 -9.05 31.96
CA GLN A 528 3.41 -8.74 31.75
C GLN A 528 3.54 -7.25 31.46
N ARG A 529 4.77 -6.77 31.62
CA ARG A 529 5.12 -5.44 31.19
C ARG A 529 4.94 -5.34 29.68
N SER A 530 4.38 -4.23 29.21
CA SER A 530 4.36 -3.94 27.77
C SER A 530 5.80 -3.89 27.24
N ASN A 531 6.04 -4.60 26.14
CA ASN A 531 7.31 -4.60 25.41
C ASN A 531 7.40 -3.43 24.42
N ASP A 532 6.81 -2.28 24.78
CA ASP A 532 6.99 -1.08 23.98
C ASP A 532 8.46 -0.73 23.95
N GLN A 533 8.99 -0.50 22.75
CA GLN A 533 10.31 0.07 22.60
C GLN A 533 10.32 1.38 23.39
N LYS A 534 11.06 1.41 24.52
CA LYS A 534 11.24 2.64 25.28
C LYS A 534 11.88 3.65 24.33
N MET A 535 11.08 4.58 23.84
CA MET A 535 11.62 5.64 23.02
C MET A 535 12.39 6.54 23.96
N VAL A 536 13.71 6.59 23.87
CA VAL A 536 14.49 7.56 24.64
C VAL A 536 13.80 8.93 24.53
N ALA A 537 13.66 9.69 25.61
CA ALA A 537 13.00 11.01 25.52
C ALA A 537 13.70 11.88 24.46
N PRO A 538 13.02 12.87 23.86
CA PRO A 538 13.66 13.72 22.87
C PRO A 538 14.89 14.44 23.44
N ALA A 539 16.01 14.41 22.72
CA ALA A 539 17.25 15.07 23.15
C ALA A 539 17.10 16.61 23.16
N LEU A 540 16.26 17.14 22.27
CA LEU A 540 15.97 18.57 22.20
C LEU A 540 14.59 18.85 22.81
N LYS A 541 14.47 19.92 23.60
CA LYS A 541 13.17 20.39 24.09
C LYS A 541 12.25 20.76 22.92
N LEU A 542 10.94 20.61 23.10
CA LEU A 542 9.95 21.03 22.11
C LEU A 542 10.14 22.52 21.72
N PRO A 543 10.02 22.90 20.43
CA PRO A 543 10.04 24.30 20.01
C PRO A 543 8.96 25.14 20.71
N GLU A 544 9.30 26.38 21.06
CA GLU A 544 8.31 27.35 21.51
C GLU A 544 7.48 27.86 20.32
N TYR A 545 6.16 27.90 20.50
CA TYR A 545 5.23 28.41 19.50
C TYR A 545 5.22 29.94 19.46
N THR A 546 5.35 30.50 18.25
CA THR A 546 5.28 31.93 18.01
C THR A 546 3.89 32.30 17.47
N LYS A 547 3.03 32.88 18.32
CA LYS A 547 1.64 33.25 17.96
C LYS A 547 1.51 34.18 16.73
N THR A 548 2.59 34.79 16.27
CA THR A 548 2.62 35.86 15.26
C THR A 548 2.90 35.39 13.84
N TYR A 549 3.71 34.35 13.62
CA TYR A 549 4.18 34.05 12.24
C TYR A 549 3.16 33.29 11.38
N GLY A 550 2.27 32.47 11.98
CA GLY A 550 1.33 31.60 11.27
C GLY A 550 -0.04 32.20 10.91
N ARG A 551 -0.33 33.46 11.27
CA ARG A 551 -1.66 34.09 11.05
C ARG A 551 -1.65 35.39 10.23
N GLU A 552 -0.49 35.83 9.77
CA GLU A 552 -0.40 37.07 8.97
C GLU A 552 -0.83 36.79 7.53
N ALA A 553 -2.04 37.24 7.18
CA ALA A 553 -2.54 37.21 5.81
C ALA A 553 -1.60 38.00 4.89
N GLY A 554 -1.03 37.35 3.87
CA GLY A 554 -0.25 37.99 2.81
C GLY A 554 1.24 37.64 2.72
N LYS A 555 1.79 36.78 3.59
CA LYS A 555 3.15 36.22 3.43
C LYS A 555 3.18 35.10 2.38
N ASP A 556 4.25 35.04 1.59
CA ASP A 556 4.46 33.95 0.61
C ASP A 556 4.63 32.60 1.34
N THR A 557 3.89 31.57 0.89
CA THR A 557 3.95 30.21 1.45
C THR A 557 5.38 29.69 1.50
N GLY A 558 6.19 30.00 0.48
CA GLY A 558 7.60 29.59 0.43
C GLY A 558 8.45 30.22 1.54
N GLU A 559 8.21 31.48 1.89
CA GLU A 559 8.94 32.16 2.98
C GLU A 559 8.63 31.53 4.34
N ILE A 560 7.37 31.16 4.59
CA ILE A 560 6.96 30.50 5.83
C ILE A 560 7.69 29.16 5.97
N ILE A 561 7.74 28.37 4.89
CA ILE A 561 8.40 27.06 4.86
C ILE A 561 9.89 27.21 5.14
N PHE A 562 10.60 28.05 4.37
CA PHE A 562 12.04 28.25 4.56
C PHE A 562 12.36 28.72 5.98
N LYS A 563 11.62 29.72 6.47
CA LYS A 563 11.89 30.29 7.80
C LYS A 563 11.69 29.26 8.91
N ALA A 564 10.65 28.44 8.82
CA ALA A 564 10.40 27.35 9.76
C ALA A 564 11.53 26.30 9.73
N MET A 565 11.94 25.88 8.53
CA MET A 565 13.03 24.92 8.35
C MET A 565 14.35 25.46 8.91
N GLU A 566 14.71 26.71 8.59
CA GLU A 566 15.94 27.37 9.04
C GLU A 566 16.02 27.45 10.57
N ASP A 567 14.94 27.91 11.21
CA ASP A 567 14.89 28.08 12.66
C ASP A 567 14.97 26.75 13.41
N GLU A 568 14.33 25.70 12.91
CA GLU A 568 14.42 24.38 13.55
C GLU A 568 15.76 23.69 13.26
N MET A 569 16.33 23.85 12.06
CA MET A 569 17.64 23.30 11.73
C MET A 569 18.72 23.89 12.63
N LYS A 570 18.65 25.20 12.89
CA LYS A 570 19.57 25.88 13.81
C LYS A 570 19.54 25.23 15.19
N ARG A 571 18.35 24.99 15.76
CA ARG A 571 18.22 24.32 17.08
C ARG A 571 18.74 22.89 17.05
N THR A 572 18.47 22.16 15.96
CA THR A 572 18.97 20.79 15.76
C THR A 572 20.50 20.76 15.75
N LYS A 573 21.16 21.63 14.97
CA LYS A 573 22.62 21.70 14.89
C LYS A 573 23.27 22.16 16.20
N ASP A 574 22.67 23.15 16.87
CA ASP A 574 23.25 23.79 18.05
C ASP A 574 23.05 23.00 19.35
N SER A 575 22.03 22.12 19.43
CA SER A 575 21.60 21.59 20.73
C SER A 575 21.02 20.18 20.73
N LEU A 576 20.85 19.50 19.59
CA LEU A 576 20.33 18.13 19.57
C LEU A 576 21.42 17.14 19.98
N GLN A 577 21.55 16.88 21.28
CA GLN A 577 22.47 15.89 21.82
C GLN A 577 21.92 15.27 23.12
N PHE A 578 22.27 14.02 23.37
CA PHE A 578 22.23 13.47 24.72
C PHE A 578 23.55 13.76 25.44
N ASP A 579 23.53 13.74 26.77
CA ASP A 579 24.71 13.98 27.58
C ASP A 579 25.88 13.08 27.16
N ASN A 580 27.03 13.71 26.85
CA ASN A 580 28.26 13.06 26.40
C ASN A 580 28.21 12.37 25.02
N LEU A 581 27.21 12.64 24.19
CA LEU A 581 27.13 12.17 22.80
C LEU A 581 27.39 13.32 21.80
N PRO A 582 27.87 13.04 20.57
CA PRO A 582 28.27 14.07 19.62
C PRO A 582 27.08 14.85 19.06
N LEU A 583 27.30 16.13 18.73
CA LEU A 583 26.34 16.96 17.98
C LEU A 583 26.20 16.48 16.52
N PRO A 584 25.09 16.83 15.84
CA PRO A 584 24.93 16.61 14.41
C PRO A 584 26.03 17.26 13.57
N TYR A 585 26.73 16.45 12.77
CA TYR A 585 27.71 16.91 11.80
C TYR A 585 27.02 17.53 10.57
N PHE A 586 26.00 16.87 10.04
CA PHE A 586 25.26 17.34 8.88
C PHE A 586 23.75 17.16 9.08
N VAL A 587 22.96 18.15 8.63
CA VAL A 587 21.50 18.12 8.64
C VAL A 587 20.99 18.62 7.29
N ASP A 588 20.04 17.91 6.69
CA ASP A 588 19.38 18.25 5.43
C ASP A 588 17.88 18.10 5.61
N TYR A 589 17.16 19.22 5.53
CA TYR A 589 15.71 19.25 5.58
C TYR A 589 15.16 19.45 4.18
N ARG A 590 14.19 18.61 3.82
CA ARG A 590 13.42 18.70 2.58
C ARG A 590 11.94 18.82 2.90
N PHE A 591 11.21 19.67 2.19
CA PHE A 591 9.77 19.85 2.35
C PHE A 591 9.10 19.87 0.98
N ILE A 592 8.08 19.03 0.79
CA ILE A 592 7.26 18.96 -0.42
C ILE A 592 5.94 19.68 -0.16
N HIS A 593 5.58 20.57 -1.07
CA HIS A 593 4.27 21.23 -1.11
C HIS A 593 3.68 21.06 -2.52
N GLY A 594 2.49 20.46 -2.66
CA GLY A 594 1.90 20.33 -3.99
C GLY A 594 0.50 19.73 -4.07
N ASN A 595 -0.01 19.63 -5.30
CA ASN A 595 -1.26 18.97 -5.63
C ASN A 595 -0.99 17.71 -6.47
N ILE A 596 -1.81 16.68 -6.30
CA ILE A 596 -1.74 15.43 -7.06
C ILE A 596 -3.15 15.05 -7.51
N THR A 597 -3.30 14.73 -8.80
CA THR A 597 -4.52 14.18 -9.37
C THR A 597 -4.19 12.88 -10.10
N ASN A 598 -4.90 11.81 -9.77
CA ASN A 598 -4.84 10.54 -10.49
C ASN A 598 -6.20 10.26 -11.13
N VAL A 599 -6.20 9.83 -12.40
CA VAL A 599 -7.41 9.43 -13.13
C VAL A 599 -7.14 8.09 -13.80
N SER A 600 -8.01 7.11 -13.60
CA SER A 600 -7.98 5.84 -14.33
C SER A 600 -9.30 5.59 -15.05
N ALA A 601 -9.19 5.14 -16.30
CA ALA A 601 -10.32 4.82 -17.15
C ALA A 601 -10.07 3.53 -17.94
N SER A 602 -11.15 2.80 -18.25
CA SER A 602 -11.12 1.62 -19.10
C SER A 602 -12.37 1.62 -19.97
N LEU A 603 -12.24 1.28 -21.26
CA LEU A 603 -13.36 1.14 -22.20
C LEU A 603 -14.33 2.33 -22.24
N GLY A 604 -13.83 3.55 -22.00
CA GLY A 604 -14.64 4.78 -21.97
C GLY A 604 -15.22 5.15 -20.60
N GLY A 605 -15.17 4.24 -19.62
CA GLY A 605 -15.64 4.47 -18.24
C GLY A 605 -14.50 4.84 -17.30
N VAL A 606 -14.65 5.95 -16.58
CA VAL A 606 -13.74 6.33 -15.50
C VAL A 606 -14.11 5.56 -14.23
N TYR A 607 -13.16 4.82 -13.67
CA TYR A 607 -13.37 3.97 -12.51
C TYR A 607 -12.63 4.46 -11.25
N ARG A 608 -11.69 5.41 -11.39
CA ARG A 608 -10.99 6.01 -10.25
C ARG A 608 -10.58 7.45 -10.54
N VAL A 609 -10.85 8.35 -9.59
CA VAL A 609 -10.34 9.74 -9.58
C VAL A 609 -9.91 10.08 -8.16
N ASN A 610 -8.62 10.30 -7.95
CA ASN A 610 -8.08 10.71 -6.65
C ASN A 610 -7.52 12.13 -6.75
N ASN A 611 -8.02 13.05 -5.91
CA ASN A 611 -7.56 14.44 -5.87
C ASN A 611 -7.01 14.78 -4.50
N TYR A 612 -5.71 15.06 -4.43
CA TYR A 612 -5.04 15.49 -3.20
C TYR A 612 -4.57 16.94 -3.35
N LYS A 613 -5.21 17.85 -2.62
CA LYS A 613 -4.84 19.28 -2.61
C LYS A 613 -3.89 19.57 -1.44
N SER A 614 -2.84 20.35 -1.70
CA SER A 614 -1.90 20.86 -0.70
C SER A 614 -1.31 19.76 0.21
N GLN A 615 -0.77 18.71 -0.40
CA GLN A 615 0.00 17.68 0.28
C GLN A 615 1.30 18.28 0.81
N ASN A 616 1.49 18.25 2.13
CA ASN A 616 2.69 18.73 2.81
C ASN A 616 3.43 17.56 3.48
N HIS A 617 4.66 17.29 3.03
CA HIS A 617 5.52 16.25 3.60
C HIS A 617 6.92 16.80 3.86
N GLY A 618 7.54 16.45 4.97
CA GLY A 618 8.92 16.86 5.29
C GLY A 618 9.79 15.66 5.59
N TYR A 619 11.07 15.79 5.25
CA TYR A 619 12.07 14.74 5.27
C TYR A 619 13.36 15.28 5.87
N ILE A 620 14.10 14.43 6.57
CA ILE A 620 15.40 14.76 7.14
C ILE A 620 16.44 13.69 6.80
N THR A 621 17.63 14.15 6.41
CA THR A 621 18.88 13.39 6.57
C THR A 621 19.71 14.01 7.68
N LEU A 622 20.21 13.20 8.61
CA LEU A 622 21.09 13.64 9.69
C LEU A 622 22.28 12.70 9.81
N ALA A 623 23.50 13.26 9.84
CA ALA A 623 24.72 12.51 10.07
C ALA A 623 25.49 13.00 11.29
N LEU A 624 26.12 12.08 12.00
CA LEU A 624 27.11 12.30 13.08
C LEU A 624 28.52 12.01 12.57
N GLY A 625 29.53 12.47 13.30
CA GLY A 625 30.94 12.23 13.00
C GLY A 625 31.56 13.39 12.23
N ASP A 626 32.21 13.09 11.11
CA ASP A 626 32.87 14.07 10.25
C ASP A 626 32.84 13.58 8.78
N LYS A 627 33.43 14.36 7.86
CA LYS A 627 33.50 14.01 6.43
C LYS A 627 34.19 12.68 6.12
N MET A 628 35.08 12.18 6.99
CA MET A 628 35.80 10.93 6.78
C MET A 628 35.03 9.73 7.35
N THR A 629 34.35 9.93 8.47
CA THR A 629 33.52 8.89 9.10
C THR A 629 32.20 9.48 9.57
N THR A 630 31.17 9.31 8.75
CA THR A 630 29.79 9.67 9.05
C THR A 630 29.03 8.48 9.64
N SER A 631 27.90 8.75 10.31
CA SER A 631 26.94 7.73 10.72
C SER A 631 26.10 7.13 9.56
N MET A 632 26.35 7.52 8.31
CA MET A 632 25.59 7.04 7.15
C MET A 632 26.05 5.62 6.78
N MET A 633 25.10 4.70 6.55
CA MET A 633 25.39 3.27 6.29
C MET A 633 25.46 2.92 4.80
N ALA A 634 24.85 3.75 3.95
CA ALA A 634 24.84 3.67 2.49
C ALA A 634 24.82 5.10 1.91
N ALA A 635 25.09 5.24 0.62
CA ALA A 635 24.96 6.51 -0.10
C ALA A 635 23.47 6.90 -0.30
N ASP A 636 22.60 5.90 -0.52
CA ASP A 636 21.16 6.07 -0.59
C ASP A 636 20.62 6.12 0.86
N ASN A 637 20.12 7.28 1.28
CA ASN A 637 19.82 7.58 2.69
C ASN A 637 18.55 6.90 3.23
N ILE A 638 18.55 6.58 4.52
CA ILE A 638 17.31 6.31 5.27
C ILE A 638 16.75 7.66 5.71
N ASP A 639 15.79 8.18 4.96
CA ASP A 639 15.09 9.41 5.30
C ASP A 639 14.00 9.14 6.34
N MET A 640 14.00 9.91 7.43
CA MET A 640 12.82 10.00 8.28
C MET A 640 11.87 11.03 7.67
N ASN A 641 10.58 10.72 7.64
CA ASN A 641 9.56 11.60 7.09
C ASN A 641 8.47 11.94 8.13
N PHE A 642 7.77 13.05 7.88
CA PHE A 642 6.62 13.50 8.64
C PHE A 642 5.57 14.08 7.69
N ARG A 643 4.31 13.73 7.91
CA ARG A 643 3.17 14.32 7.20
C ARG A 643 2.64 15.52 7.97
N PHE A 644 2.60 16.68 7.32
CA PHE A 644 2.14 17.93 7.91
C PHE A 644 0.67 18.16 7.58
N PRO A 645 -0.04 18.98 8.38
CA PRO A 645 -1.34 19.51 7.97
C PRO A 645 -1.25 20.20 6.60
N ASN A 646 -2.36 20.20 5.85
CA ASN A 646 -2.41 20.83 4.52
C ASN A 646 -2.18 22.34 4.57
N GLU A 647 -2.54 22.99 5.69
CA GLU A 647 -2.22 24.39 5.93
C GLU A 647 -0.74 24.55 6.31
N THR A 648 -0.04 25.42 5.57
CA THR A 648 1.36 25.76 5.83
C THR A 648 1.43 26.66 7.07
N ASP A 649 1.69 26.06 8.23
CA ASP A 649 1.85 26.76 9.50
C ASP A 649 3.29 26.65 10.00
N TYR A 650 3.91 27.81 10.29
CA TYR A 650 5.29 27.91 10.74
C TYR A 650 5.59 27.03 11.97
N ASP A 651 4.71 27.07 12.97
CA ASP A 651 4.87 26.38 14.23
C ASP A 651 4.70 24.86 14.06
N MET A 652 3.77 24.42 13.21
CA MET A 652 3.58 23.00 12.87
C MET A 652 4.74 22.45 12.05
N ILE A 653 5.29 23.23 11.11
CA ILE A 653 6.47 22.83 10.33
C ILE A 653 7.65 22.58 11.26
N ARG A 654 7.92 23.51 12.18
CA ARG A 654 8.99 23.36 13.18
C ARG A 654 8.76 22.17 14.10
N ARG A 655 7.52 21.94 14.54
CA ARG A 655 7.18 20.76 15.35
C ARG A 655 7.48 19.45 14.61
N GLY A 656 7.03 19.31 13.37
CA GLY A 656 7.26 18.08 12.60
C GLY A 656 8.75 17.83 12.36
N PHE A 657 9.52 18.86 12.00
CA PHE A 657 10.98 18.74 11.88
C PHE A 657 11.67 18.42 13.21
N TRP A 658 11.21 18.95 14.33
CA TRP A 658 11.70 18.58 15.66
C TRP A 658 11.51 17.08 15.94
N ILE A 659 10.33 16.51 15.67
CA ILE A 659 10.02 15.08 15.86
C ILE A 659 10.99 14.21 15.05
N ILE A 660 11.11 14.48 13.75
CA ILE A 660 11.94 13.64 12.87
C ILE A 660 13.43 13.87 13.08
N SER A 661 13.85 15.04 13.56
CA SER A 661 15.25 15.30 13.90
C SER A 661 15.72 14.43 15.06
N ASP A 662 14.92 14.38 16.11
CA ASP A 662 15.22 13.55 17.28
C ASP A 662 15.27 12.04 16.94
N ARG A 663 14.32 11.56 16.13
CA ARG A 663 14.33 10.18 15.62
C ARG A 663 15.57 9.88 14.77
N SER A 664 15.89 10.77 13.82
CA SER A 664 17.06 10.62 12.97
C SER A 664 18.36 10.65 13.77
N TYR A 665 18.46 11.46 14.82
CA TYR A 665 19.63 11.51 15.69
C TYR A 665 19.86 10.19 16.43
N LYS A 666 18.80 9.59 17.01
CA LYS A 666 18.88 8.28 17.66
C LYS A 666 19.26 7.17 16.68
N MET A 667 18.69 7.19 15.48
CA MET A 667 19.06 6.26 14.42
C MET A 667 20.54 6.44 14.01
N ALA A 668 21.00 7.68 13.88
CA ALA A 668 22.38 8.00 13.53
C ALA A 668 23.36 7.52 14.62
N LEU A 669 23.04 7.64 15.91
CA LEU A 669 23.84 7.08 17.00
C LEU A 669 24.00 5.55 16.88
N ASN A 670 22.89 4.84 16.65
CA ASN A 670 22.90 3.38 16.47
C ASN A 670 23.72 2.98 15.23
N ASN A 671 23.52 3.68 14.11
CA ASN A 671 24.24 3.43 12.87
C ASN A 671 25.74 3.68 13.03
N MET A 672 26.15 4.76 13.71
CA MET A 672 27.55 5.05 13.99
C MET A 672 28.20 3.93 14.81
N GLY A 673 27.55 3.48 15.88
CA GLY A 673 28.04 2.37 16.71
C GLY A 673 28.17 1.05 15.93
N GLY A 674 27.17 0.74 15.10
CA GLY A 674 27.18 -0.43 14.22
C GLY A 674 28.29 -0.36 13.18
N LYS A 675 28.49 0.81 12.56
CA LYS A 675 29.52 1.05 11.55
C LYS A 675 30.93 0.92 12.11
N ILE A 676 31.19 1.53 13.28
CA ILE A 676 32.49 1.43 13.98
C ILE A 676 32.79 -0.04 14.29
N SER A 677 31.81 -0.80 14.80
CA SER A 677 31.97 -2.22 15.10
C SER A 677 32.27 -3.05 13.84
N LYS A 678 31.56 -2.79 12.74
CA LYS A 678 31.80 -3.46 11.46
C LYS A 678 33.16 -3.15 10.87
N ARG A 679 33.61 -1.89 10.88
CA ARG A 679 34.93 -1.50 10.36
C ARG A 679 36.09 -2.15 11.11
N LYS A 680 35.90 -2.47 12.40
CA LYS A 680 36.89 -3.25 13.17
C LYS A 680 36.98 -4.71 12.69
N MET A 681 35.86 -5.31 12.30
CA MET A 681 35.83 -6.69 11.82
C MET A 681 36.24 -6.80 10.35
N ASN A 682 35.81 -5.85 9.52
CA ASN A 682 36.08 -5.76 8.09
C ASN A 682 36.56 -4.34 7.75
N PRO A 683 37.88 -4.07 7.82
CA PRO A 683 38.44 -2.79 7.43
C PRO A 683 38.23 -2.49 5.93
N LEU A 684 38.16 -1.21 5.58
CA LEU A 684 38.12 -0.79 4.19
C LEU A 684 39.46 -1.07 3.48
N PRO A 685 39.46 -1.26 2.14
CA PRO A 685 40.67 -1.28 1.35
C PRO A 685 41.53 -0.02 1.57
N GLU A 686 42.86 -0.16 1.49
CA GLU A 686 43.81 0.93 1.79
C GLU A 686 43.59 2.18 0.91
N GLU A 687 43.27 1.96 -0.37
CA GLU A 687 42.99 2.99 -1.37
C GLU A 687 41.75 3.84 -1.03
N ASP A 688 40.80 3.28 -0.28
CA ASP A 688 39.56 3.95 0.12
C ASP A 688 39.71 4.75 1.44
N LEU A 689 40.76 4.52 2.23
CA LEU A 689 40.90 5.12 3.57
C LEU A 689 41.03 6.65 3.53
N GLN A 690 41.56 7.21 2.44
CA GLN A 690 41.76 8.65 2.25
C GLN A 690 40.58 9.35 1.58
N ILE A 691 39.55 8.60 1.18
CA ILE A 691 38.40 9.16 0.46
C ILE A 691 37.34 9.56 1.47
N PRO A 692 36.93 10.84 1.52
CA PRO A 692 35.86 11.26 2.40
C PRO A 692 34.57 10.52 2.04
N GLU A 693 33.79 10.20 3.04
CA GLU A 693 32.48 9.60 2.88
C GLU A 693 31.47 10.57 2.27
N MET A 694 31.72 11.87 2.45
CA MET A 694 30.83 12.94 2.06
C MET A 694 31.65 14.20 1.77
N LEU A 695 31.38 14.85 0.65
CA LEU A 695 31.98 16.14 0.30
C LEU A 695 31.32 17.27 1.10
N GLU A 696 32.13 18.21 1.58
CA GLU A 696 31.66 19.50 2.07
C GLU A 696 31.44 20.41 0.86
N LEU A 697 30.23 20.98 0.73
CA LEU A 697 29.85 21.79 -0.43
C LEU A 697 29.71 23.27 -0.06
N PRO A 698 30.08 24.21 -0.94
CA PRO A 698 29.92 25.64 -0.69
C PRO A 698 28.43 26.00 -0.64
N ALA A 699 28.04 26.88 0.28
CA ALA A 699 26.69 27.40 0.38
C ALA A 699 26.18 27.94 -0.97
N SER A 700 24.93 27.64 -1.32
CA SER A 700 24.30 28.13 -2.54
C SER A 700 22.81 28.40 -2.34
N GLU A 701 22.28 29.30 -3.17
CA GLU A 701 20.86 29.63 -3.17
C GLU A 701 20.31 29.53 -4.60
N TYR A 702 19.20 28.82 -4.76
CA TYR A 702 18.53 28.63 -6.04
C TYR A 702 17.04 28.44 -5.86
N ILE A 703 16.26 29.43 -6.26
CA ILE A 703 14.80 29.45 -6.05
C ILE A 703 14.10 29.50 -7.41
N GLU A 704 13.53 28.38 -7.85
CA GLU A 704 12.67 28.33 -9.04
C GLU A 704 11.30 28.96 -8.76
N GLU A 705 10.64 29.47 -9.79
CA GLU A 705 9.25 29.92 -9.69
C GLU A 705 8.33 28.75 -9.36
N SER A 706 7.39 28.95 -8.43
CA SER A 706 6.50 27.88 -7.97
C SER A 706 5.68 27.29 -9.11
N SER A 707 5.54 25.96 -9.12
CA SER A 707 4.67 25.26 -10.07
C SER A 707 3.30 24.90 -9.49
N VAL A 708 3.09 25.13 -8.19
CA VAL A 708 1.89 24.69 -7.46
C VAL A 708 0.67 25.49 -7.91
N THR A 709 -0.01 24.94 -8.92
CA THR A 709 -1.24 25.49 -9.48
C THR A 709 -2.36 24.45 -9.42
N PRO A 710 -3.64 24.86 -9.44
CA PRO A 710 -4.76 23.93 -9.52
C PRO A 710 -4.68 23.08 -10.79
N ILE A 711 -4.91 21.77 -10.64
CA ILE A 711 -4.94 20.82 -11.77
C ILE A 711 -6.33 20.82 -12.40
N ASP A 712 -6.40 20.84 -13.73
CA ASP A 712 -7.66 20.68 -14.49
C ASP A 712 -8.08 19.20 -14.53
N THR A 713 -8.69 18.73 -13.43
CA THR A 713 -9.16 17.35 -13.32
C THR A 713 -10.22 16.98 -14.37
N ALA A 714 -11.07 17.92 -14.77
CA ALA A 714 -12.14 17.65 -15.73
C ALA A 714 -11.57 17.32 -17.11
N LEU A 715 -10.52 18.02 -17.52
CA LEU A 715 -9.79 17.74 -18.75
C LEU A 715 -9.13 16.35 -18.73
N MET A 716 -8.53 15.95 -17.60
CA MET A 716 -7.90 14.62 -17.44
C MET A 716 -8.93 13.49 -17.49
N ILE A 717 -10.07 13.65 -16.83
CA ILE A 717 -11.21 12.72 -16.91
C ILE A 717 -11.64 12.51 -18.37
N ARG A 718 -11.77 13.59 -19.13
CA ARG A 718 -12.13 13.52 -20.55
C ARG A 718 -11.09 12.75 -21.37
N TYR A 719 -9.80 13.08 -21.23
CA TYR A 719 -8.74 12.42 -22.00
C TYR A 719 -8.65 10.93 -21.68
N ALA A 720 -8.70 10.55 -20.41
CA ALA A 720 -8.67 9.15 -19.99
C ALA A 720 -9.85 8.36 -20.57
N ALA A 721 -11.06 8.89 -20.48
CA ALA A 721 -12.26 8.27 -21.03
C ALA A 721 -12.15 8.09 -22.56
N GLU A 722 -11.77 9.14 -23.30
CA GLU A 722 -11.72 9.07 -24.76
C GLU A 722 -10.63 8.16 -25.31
N LEU A 723 -9.45 8.11 -24.67
CA LEU A 723 -8.37 7.20 -25.06
C LEU A 723 -8.73 5.75 -24.72
N SER A 724 -9.28 5.49 -23.53
CA SER A 724 -9.65 4.14 -23.12
C SER A 724 -10.81 3.56 -23.95
N ALA A 725 -11.69 4.40 -24.51
CA ALA A 725 -12.77 3.97 -25.37
C ALA A 725 -12.29 3.28 -26.67
N ILE A 726 -11.06 3.56 -27.13
CA ILE A 726 -10.49 2.98 -28.35
C ILE A 726 -10.39 1.46 -28.25
N PHE A 727 -10.11 0.92 -27.06
CA PHE A 727 -10.00 -0.53 -26.83
C PHE A 727 -11.30 -1.29 -27.12
N ALA A 728 -12.45 -0.60 -27.13
CA ALA A 728 -13.72 -1.22 -27.52
C ALA A 728 -13.72 -1.75 -28.96
N ASP A 729 -12.91 -1.15 -29.85
CA ASP A 729 -12.70 -1.56 -31.25
C ASP A 729 -11.82 -2.83 -31.36
N TYR A 730 -11.14 -3.25 -30.29
CA TYR A 730 -10.13 -4.33 -30.26
C TYR A 730 -10.50 -5.45 -29.28
N PRO A 731 -11.54 -6.27 -29.56
CA PRO A 731 -12.11 -7.22 -28.59
C PRO A 731 -11.16 -8.34 -28.10
N ARG A 732 -10.04 -8.60 -28.80
CA ARG A 732 -9.02 -9.56 -28.37
C ARG A 732 -8.14 -9.02 -27.22
N ILE A 733 -8.07 -7.69 -27.06
CA ILE A 733 -7.41 -7.05 -25.93
C ILE A 733 -8.41 -7.06 -24.78
N PHE A 734 -8.14 -7.86 -23.75
CA PHE A 734 -9.13 -8.25 -22.75
C PHE A 734 -8.97 -7.54 -21.41
N ASP A 735 -7.84 -6.87 -21.19
CA ASP A 735 -7.51 -6.12 -19.99
C ASP A 735 -6.74 -4.88 -20.46
N SER A 736 -7.35 -3.72 -20.32
CA SER A 736 -6.85 -2.46 -20.85
C SER A 736 -7.29 -1.29 -19.97
N ASP A 737 -6.39 -0.34 -19.79
CA ASP A 737 -6.68 0.86 -19.02
C ASP A 737 -5.80 2.04 -19.46
N VAL A 738 -6.26 3.23 -19.13
CA VAL A 738 -5.55 4.50 -19.30
C VAL A 738 -5.44 5.16 -17.95
N HIS A 739 -4.21 5.47 -17.54
CA HIS A 739 -3.88 6.09 -16.28
C HIS A 739 -3.18 7.45 -16.49
N PHE A 740 -3.74 8.50 -15.90
CA PHE A 740 -3.07 9.80 -15.74
C PHE A 740 -2.64 9.98 -14.29
N ASN A 741 -1.37 10.33 -14.10
CA ASN A 741 -0.83 10.89 -12.86
C ASN A 741 -0.34 12.31 -13.15
N VAL A 742 -0.92 13.30 -12.48
CA VAL A 742 -0.60 14.72 -12.64
C VAL A 742 -0.20 15.30 -11.29
N GLU A 743 0.98 15.90 -11.22
CA GLU A 743 1.49 16.55 -10.02
C GLU A 743 1.88 18.00 -10.30
N THR A 744 1.55 18.90 -9.38
CA THR A 744 2.07 20.28 -9.35
C THR A 744 2.67 20.52 -7.98
N LYS A 745 4.00 20.43 -7.86
CA LYS A 745 4.69 20.45 -6.57
C LYS A 745 5.98 21.25 -6.59
N ASP A 746 6.30 21.81 -5.43
CA ASP A 746 7.59 22.40 -5.14
C ASP A 746 8.31 21.56 -4.07
N ILE A 747 9.62 21.39 -4.26
CA ILE A 747 10.50 20.76 -3.28
C ILE A 747 11.44 21.84 -2.73
N TYR A 748 11.28 22.13 -1.44
CA TYR A 748 12.13 23.01 -0.67
C TYR A 748 13.23 22.18 -0.02
N ARG A 749 14.48 22.65 -0.07
CA ARG A 749 15.62 22.01 0.60
C ARG A 749 16.48 23.05 1.28
N ILE A 750 16.85 22.78 2.53
CA ILE A 750 17.95 23.48 3.19
C ILE A 750 18.94 22.48 3.78
N THR A 751 20.20 22.85 3.89
CA THR A 751 21.21 22.04 4.58
C THR A 751 22.00 22.88 5.58
N SER A 752 22.62 22.20 6.55
CA SER A 752 23.51 22.84 7.53
C SER A 752 24.79 23.43 6.95
N GLU A 753 25.05 23.18 5.65
CA GLU A 753 26.15 23.78 4.89
C GLU A 753 25.73 25.07 4.17
N GLY A 754 24.47 25.49 4.32
CA GLY A 754 23.95 26.73 3.76
C GLY A 754 23.31 26.61 2.38
N GLN A 755 22.94 25.39 1.95
CA GLN A 755 22.09 25.25 0.76
C GLN A 755 20.70 25.80 1.06
N LYS A 756 20.12 26.57 0.14
CA LYS A 756 18.73 27.06 0.19
C LYS A 756 18.10 26.98 -1.19
N LEU A 757 17.33 25.93 -1.41
CA LEU A 757 16.91 25.53 -2.76
C LEU A 757 15.39 25.33 -2.83
N ARG A 758 14.76 25.82 -3.89
CA ARG A 758 13.37 25.50 -4.26
C ARG A 758 13.34 25.02 -5.70
N PHE A 759 12.81 23.82 -5.90
CA PHE A 759 12.66 23.19 -7.20
C PHE A 759 11.20 23.01 -7.55
N ALA A 760 10.80 23.54 -8.70
CA ALA A 760 9.47 23.36 -9.26
C ALA A 760 9.44 22.08 -10.09
N ARG A 761 8.55 21.15 -9.76
CA ARG A 761 8.50 19.81 -10.35
C ARG A 761 7.07 19.45 -10.79
N PRO A 762 6.46 20.22 -11.71
CA PRO A 762 5.21 19.81 -12.32
C PRO A 762 5.46 18.63 -13.25
N GLU A 763 4.55 17.67 -13.24
CA GLU A 763 4.74 16.39 -13.90
C GLU A 763 3.40 15.81 -14.36
N ILE A 764 3.39 15.25 -15.56
CA ILE A 764 2.28 14.52 -16.12
C ILE A 764 2.83 13.21 -16.69
N LYS A 765 2.33 12.09 -16.16
CA LYS A 765 2.53 10.76 -16.72
C LYS A 765 1.19 10.23 -17.24
N LEU A 766 1.15 9.92 -18.53
CA LEU A 766 0.08 9.16 -19.18
C LEU A 766 0.60 7.76 -19.47
N ASN A 767 -0.07 6.74 -18.95
CA ASN A 767 0.23 5.34 -19.21
C ASN A 767 -1.02 4.67 -19.80
N ILE A 768 -0.83 3.87 -20.85
CA ILE A 768 -1.87 3.10 -21.53
C ILE A 768 -1.43 1.64 -21.55
N ASN A 769 -2.25 0.75 -21.01
CA ASN A 769 -1.93 -0.69 -20.92
C ASN A 769 -2.87 -1.52 -21.76
N GLY A 770 -2.37 -2.68 -22.23
CA GLY A 770 -3.17 -3.68 -22.90
C GLY A 770 -2.62 -5.09 -22.75
N SER A 771 -3.51 -6.04 -22.48
CA SER A 771 -3.22 -7.47 -22.40
C SER A 771 -4.03 -8.24 -23.46
N ILE A 772 -3.38 -9.15 -24.17
CA ILE A 772 -3.97 -9.92 -25.30
C ILE A 772 -3.56 -11.40 -25.23
N THR A 773 -4.46 -12.29 -25.66
CA THR A 773 -4.13 -13.72 -25.86
C THR A 773 -3.54 -13.94 -27.25
N THR A 774 -2.42 -14.64 -27.28
CA THR A 774 -1.71 -14.97 -28.52
C THR A 774 -2.29 -16.21 -29.20
N CYS A 775 -1.94 -16.40 -30.48
CA CYS A 775 -2.40 -17.54 -31.27
C CYS A 775 -1.96 -18.92 -30.73
N ASP A 776 -0.90 -18.97 -29.93
CA ASP A 776 -0.37 -20.20 -29.32
C ASP A 776 -0.81 -20.40 -27.85
N GLY A 777 -1.72 -19.55 -27.35
CA GLY A 777 -2.33 -19.65 -26.03
C GLY A 777 -1.54 -18.99 -24.90
N SER A 778 -0.43 -18.29 -25.18
CA SER A 778 0.22 -17.43 -24.17
C SER A 778 -0.51 -16.10 -24.02
N SER A 779 -0.20 -15.35 -22.97
CA SER A 779 -0.67 -13.97 -22.81
C SER A 779 0.49 -13.01 -23.05
N LEU A 780 0.20 -11.91 -23.72
CA LEU A 780 1.14 -10.82 -23.96
C LEU A 780 0.57 -9.56 -23.31
N HIS A 781 1.39 -8.89 -22.52
CA HIS A 781 1.10 -7.58 -21.92
C HIS A 781 2.05 -6.56 -22.51
N ASP A 782 1.56 -5.35 -22.78
CA ASP A 782 2.31 -4.25 -23.35
C ASP A 782 1.79 -2.91 -22.80
N GLN A 783 2.64 -1.88 -22.84
CA GLN A 783 2.31 -0.55 -22.37
C GLN A 783 2.89 0.55 -23.26
N PHE A 784 2.24 1.70 -23.18
CA PHE A 784 2.60 2.95 -23.85
C PHE A 784 2.65 4.10 -22.84
N GLU A 785 3.75 4.85 -22.79
CA GLU A 785 3.98 5.90 -21.78
C GLU A 785 4.36 7.26 -22.36
N VAL A 786 3.67 8.32 -21.95
CA VAL A 786 4.00 9.71 -22.31
C VAL A 786 4.29 10.53 -21.06
N TYR A 787 5.40 11.28 -21.10
CA TYR A 787 5.85 12.17 -20.04
C TYR A 787 5.83 13.63 -20.50
N ALA A 788 5.32 14.53 -19.67
CA ALA A 788 5.34 15.97 -19.88
C ALA A 788 5.46 16.72 -18.54
N ARG A 789 5.89 17.98 -18.54
CA ARG A 789 5.84 18.85 -17.34
C ARG A 789 4.59 19.69 -17.28
N ARG A 790 4.01 19.99 -18.44
CA ARG A 790 2.81 20.81 -18.57
C ARG A 790 1.84 20.19 -19.56
N ILE A 791 0.57 20.52 -19.39
CA ILE A 791 -0.50 19.96 -20.21
C ILE A 791 -0.42 20.36 -21.68
N ASP A 792 0.16 21.52 -21.97
CA ASP A 792 0.41 22.03 -23.32
C ASP A 792 1.66 21.42 -23.99
N GLU A 793 2.48 20.69 -23.23
CA GLU A 793 3.59 19.88 -23.75
C GLU A 793 3.15 18.46 -24.14
N LEU A 794 1.96 18.02 -23.72
CA LEU A 794 1.41 16.73 -24.17
C LEU A 794 1.08 16.79 -25.66
N PRO A 795 1.22 15.67 -26.39
CA PRO A 795 0.66 15.56 -27.73
C PRO A 795 -0.83 15.91 -27.74
N SER A 796 -1.31 16.44 -28.88
CA SER A 796 -2.72 16.75 -29.03
C SER A 796 -3.59 15.50 -28.81
N LEU A 797 -4.84 15.67 -28.38
CA LEU A 797 -5.72 14.53 -28.13
C LEU A 797 -5.90 13.64 -29.37
N ASP A 798 -5.95 14.25 -30.56
CA ASP A 798 -6.05 13.50 -31.83
C ASP A 798 -4.79 12.70 -32.12
N GLU A 799 -3.61 13.25 -31.80
CA GLU A 799 -2.35 12.51 -31.89
C GLU A 799 -2.32 11.37 -30.88
N LEU A 800 -2.69 11.59 -29.61
CA LEU A 800 -2.77 10.54 -28.59
C LEU A 800 -3.75 9.42 -29.00
N ARG A 801 -4.89 9.76 -29.60
CA ARG A 801 -5.84 8.77 -30.14
C ARG A 801 -5.20 7.94 -31.25
N GLN A 802 -4.50 8.56 -32.20
CA GLN A 802 -3.82 7.84 -33.26
C GLN A 802 -2.74 6.91 -32.70
N ARG A 803 -1.91 7.41 -31.78
CA ARG A 803 -0.86 6.62 -31.12
C ARG A 803 -1.43 5.44 -30.33
N THR A 804 -2.58 5.63 -29.68
CA THR A 804 -3.30 4.54 -28.98
C THR A 804 -3.79 3.48 -29.96
N ARG A 805 -4.30 3.86 -31.15
CA ARG A 805 -4.66 2.90 -32.20
C ARG A 805 -3.43 2.16 -32.73
N ASP A 806 -2.34 2.88 -32.99
CA ASP A 806 -1.09 2.26 -33.45
C ASP A 806 -0.53 1.26 -32.42
N PHE A 807 -0.65 1.57 -31.13
CA PHE A 807 -0.35 0.64 -30.03
C PHE A 807 -1.21 -0.62 -30.09
N CYS A 808 -2.54 -0.49 -30.20
CA CYS A 808 -3.45 -1.64 -30.33
C CYS A 808 -3.14 -2.50 -31.55
N GLU A 809 -2.93 -1.89 -32.72
CA GLU A 809 -2.58 -2.61 -33.95
C GLU A 809 -1.24 -3.34 -33.84
N LEU A 810 -0.24 -2.71 -33.20
CA LEU A 810 1.05 -3.35 -32.96
C LEU A 810 0.89 -4.52 -31.99
N LEU A 811 0.14 -4.36 -30.91
CA LEU A 811 -0.11 -5.42 -29.92
C LEU A 811 -0.80 -6.63 -30.57
N MET A 812 -1.78 -6.40 -31.44
CA MET A 812 -2.44 -7.45 -32.25
C MET A 812 -1.43 -8.19 -33.13
N LYS A 813 -0.57 -7.46 -33.86
CA LYS A 813 0.49 -8.05 -34.70
C LYS A 813 1.49 -8.85 -33.87
N LYS A 814 1.91 -8.33 -32.71
CA LYS A 814 2.80 -9.06 -31.79
C LYS A 814 2.13 -10.35 -31.33
N ALA A 815 0.84 -10.33 -30.97
CA ALA A 815 0.10 -11.52 -30.51
C ALA A 815 0.00 -12.62 -31.57
N ASP A 816 -0.12 -12.24 -32.85
CA ASP A 816 -0.23 -13.17 -33.97
C ASP A 816 1.12 -13.65 -34.51
N ALA A 817 2.22 -13.00 -34.10
CA ALA A 817 3.56 -13.35 -34.54
C ALA A 817 3.98 -14.77 -34.11
N PRO A 818 4.75 -15.49 -34.96
CA PRO A 818 5.25 -16.81 -34.65
C PRO A 818 6.27 -16.79 -33.51
N VAL A 819 6.33 -17.89 -32.77
CA VAL A 819 7.29 -18.07 -31.68
C VAL A 819 8.61 -18.60 -32.20
N VAL A 820 9.71 -18.00 -31.77
CA VAL A 820 11.07 -18.47 -32.05
C VAL A 820 11.60 -19.25 -30.84
N LYS A 821 12.25 -20.39 -31.13
CA LYS A 821 13.04 -21.16 -30.16
C LYS A 821 14.29 -21.68 -30.85
N GLU A 822 15.42 -21.03 -30.59
CA GLU A 822 16.70 -21.42 -31.15
C GLU A 822 17.84 -20.84 -30.31
N PHE A 823 19.04 -21.37 -30.55
CA PHE A 823 20.27 -20.79 -30.05
C PHE A 823 20.87 -19.94 -31.18
N TYR A 824 21.10 -18.67 -30.90
CA TYR A 824 21.54 -17.69 -31.89
C TYR A 824 22.92 -17.16 -31.54
N VAL A 825 23.82 -17.19 -32.53
CA VAL A 825 25.14 -16.56 -32.48
C VAL A 825 25.30 -15.75 -33.76
N GLY A 826 25.27 -14.43 -33.65
CA GLY A 826 25.23 -13.58 -34.84
C GLY A 826 25.03 -12.10 -34.55
N PRO A 827 25.16 -11.25 -35.57
CA PRO A 827 24.97 -9.80 -35.41
C PRO A 827 23.53 -9.50 -35.02
N ILE A 828 23.35 -8.48 -34.17
CA ILE A 828 22.03 -7.95 -33.84
C ILE A 828 22.00 -6.44 -34.14
N MET A 829 20.90 -5.98 -34.72
CA MET A 829 20.65 -4.54 -34.86
C MET A 829 19.61 -4.11 -33.84
N ILE A 830 19.87 -3.03 -33.13
CA ILE A 830 18.93 -2.43 -32.18
C ILE A 830 18.54 -1.04 -32.67
N GLU A 831 17.25 -0.68 -32.56
CA GLU A 831 16.69 0.56 -33.09
C GLU A 831 15.89 1.36 -32.05
N ASP A 832 15.91 2.69 -32.21
CA ASP A 832 15.11 3.67 -31.49
C ASP A 832 15.23 3.52 -29.95
N GLU A 833 14.12 3.33 -29.21
CA GLU A 833 14.12 3.25 -27.74
C GLU A 833 14.94 2.06 -27.22
N SER A 834 15.13 1.00 -28.02
CA SER A 834 15.94 -0.16 -27.62
C SER A 834 17.43 0.19 -27.52
N VAL A 835 17.89 1.19 -28.29
CA VAL A 835 19.26 1.73 -28.15
C VAL A 835 19.40 2.45 -26.81
N VAL A 836 18.38 3.22 -26.42
CA VAL A 836 18.34 3.94 -25.14
C VAL A 836 18.38 2.97 -23.97
N GLU A 837 17.51 1.96 -23.96
CA GLU A 837 17.44 0.96 -22.90
C GLU A 837 18.78 0.20 -22.75
N ALA A 838 19.36 -0.24 -23.87
CA ALA A 838 20.62 -0.98 -23.86
C ALA A 838 21.78 -0.12 -23.33
N ILE A 839 21.96 1.11 -23.83
CA ILE A 839 23.05 2.00 -23.40
C ILE A 839 22.85 2.46 -21.95
N SER A 840 21.62 2.82 -21.58
CA SER A 840 21.26 3.25 -20.23
C SER A 840 21.65 2.18 -19.21
N HIS A 841 21.10 0.99 -19.34
CA HIS A 841 21.28 -0.08 -18.37
C HIS A 841 22.69 -0.69 -18.41
N GLN A 842 23.20 -0.99 -19.61
CA GLN A 842 24.39 -1.83 -19.74
C GLN A 842 25.70 -1.03 -19.70
N VAL A 843 25.66 0.27 -20.01
CA VAL A 843 26.87 1.12 -20.07
C VAL A 843 26.83 2.24 -19.04
N VAL A 844 25.83 3.12 -19.10
CA VAL A 844 25.80 4.34 -18.29
C VAL A 844 25.68 4.01 -16.80
N GLN A 845 24.71 3.20 -16.43
CA GLN A 845 24.41 2.94 -15.02
C GLN A 845 25.43 2.02 -14.34
N THR A 846 25.90 1.00 -15.06
CA THR A 846 26.84 0.01 -14.50
C THR A 846 28.26 0.53 -14.42
N SER A 847 28.64 1.49 -15.28
CA SER A 847 30.05 1.81 -15.53
C SER A 847 30.38 3.30 -15.44
N CYS A 848 29.42 4.22 -15.62
CA CYS A 848 29.70 5.66 -15.75
C CYS A 848 29.39 6.49 -14.49
N ILE A 849 28.83 5.87 -13.44
CA ILE A 849 28.46 6.54 -12.20
C ILE A 849 29.41 6.10 -11.09
N ALA A 850 29.95 7.07 -10.36
CA ALA A 850 30.72 6.82 -9.15
C ALA A 850 29.79 6.22 -8.09
N SER A 851 30.20 5.08 -7.54
CA SER A 851 29.45 4.42 -6.47
C SER A 851 30.42 3.94 -5.41
N ARG A 852 30.02 4.07 -4.16
CA ARG A 852 30.80 3.67 -3.00
C ARG A 852 29.87 3.07 -1.95
N ASP A 853 30.20 1.86 -1.50
CA ASP A 853 29.58 1.26 -0.34
C ASP A 853 30.38 1.71 0.90
N MET A 854 29.72 2.31 1.87
CA MET A 854 30.37 2.88 3.06
C MET A 854 31.06 1.82 3.95
N GLN A 855 30.78 0.54 3.71
CA GLN A 855 31.36 -0.63 4.38
C GLN A 855 32.36 -1.38 3.49
N LYS A 856 32.20 -1.39 2.16
CA LYS A 856 33.07 -2.16 1.24
C LYS A 856 34.05 -1.33 0.42
N GLY A 857 33.88 -0.01 0.35
CA GLY A 857 34.71 0.89 -0.44
C GLY A 857 34.13 1.17 -1.83
N SER A 858 34.98 1.69 -2.71
CA SER A 858 34.60 2.12 -4.06
C SER A 858 34.19 0.94 -4.94
N ALA A 859 33.16 1.13 -5.76
CA ALA A 859 32.61 0.08 -6.61
C ALA A 859 33.52 -0.23 -7.81
N VAL A 860 33.17 -1.29 -8.55
CA VAL A 860 33.91 -1.73 -9.74
C VAL A 860 34.01 -0.63 -10.81
N SER A 861 33.07 0.32 -10.86
CA SER A 861 33.14 1.46 -11.80
C SER A 861 34.43 2.28 -11.66
N SER A 862 34.93 2.48 -10.43
CA SER A 862 36.24 3.12 -10.20
C SER A 862 37.41 2.32 -10.79
N MET A 863 37.34 0.99 -10.78
CA MET A 863 38.37 0.11 -11.36
C MET A 863 38.35 0.11 -12.90
N MET A 864 37.29 0.61 -13.52
CA MET A 864 37.14 0.74 -14.96
C MET A 864 37.68 2.09 -15.49
N LEU A 865 37.93 3.05 -14.61
CA LEU A 865 38.41 4.37 -15.00
C LEU A 865 39.75 4.27 -15.73
N GLY A 866 39.88 4.99 -16.85
CA GLY A 866 41.04 4.95 -17.73
C GLY A 866 41.11 3.70 -18.62
N LYS A 867 40.17 2.77 -18.53
CA LYS A 867 40.12 1.56 -19.35
C LYS A 867 39.13 1.70 -20.50
N ARG A 868 39.36 0.90 -21.55
CA ARG A 868 38.40 0.76 -22.64
C ARG A 868 37.23 -0.10 -22.16
N ILE A 869 36.01 0.42 -22.24
CA ILE A 869 34.79 -0.29 -21.81
C ILE A 869 33.72 -0.45 -22.88
N ILE A 870 33.85 0.28 -24.01
CA ILE A 870 33.04 0.12 -25.22
C ILE A 870 33.92 0.28 -26.48
N ASP A 871 33.33 0.18 -27.67
CA ASP A 871 34.02 0.35 -28.96
C ASP A 871 34.72 1.71 -29.06
N THR A 872 35.91 1.72 -29.66
CA THR A 872 36.70 2.95 -29.87
C THR A 872 36.02 3.99 -30.75
N LYS A 873 35.02 3.59 -31.56
CA LYS A 873 34.21 4.51 -32.35
C LYS A 873 33.21 5.29 -31.50
N MET A 874 32.89 4.83 -30.29
CA MET A 874 31.84 5.44 -29.47
C MET A 874 32.42 6.38 -28.41
N SER A 875 31.73 7.50 -28.22
CA SER A 875 31.95 8.42 -27.11
C SER A 875 30.62 8.74 -26.43
N ILE A 876 30.63 8.91 -25.12
CA ILE A 876 29.45 9.27 -24.33
C ILE A 876 29.77 10.53 -23.56
N SER A 877 28.89 11.52 -23.64
CA SER A 877 29.00 12.76 -22.89
C SER A 877 27.69 13.09 -22.20
N GLN A 878 27.79 13.78 -21.06
CA GLN A 878 26.64 14.43 -20.45
C GLN A 878 26.57 15.88 -20.89
N TRP A 879 25.39 16.35 -21.30
CA TRP A 879 25.12 17.74 -21.61
C TRP A 879 24.25 18.39 -20.54
N ALA A 880 24.38 19.71 -20.43
CA ALA A 880 23.53 20.59 -19.63
C ALA A 880 23.28 21.89 -20.39
N ASP A 881 22.29 22.68 -19.96
CA ASP A 881 21.89 23.94 -20.63
C ASP A 881 21.36 23.72 -22.07
N THR A 882 20.70 22.57 -22.29
CA THR A 882 20.10 22.17 -23.57
C THR A 882 18.63 21.80 -23.34
N PRO A 883 17.71 22.77 -23.32
CA PRO A 883 16.30 22.52 -23.02
C PRO A 883 15.55 21.80 -24.15
N GLU A 884 16.04 21.90 -25.38
CA GLU A 884 15.39 21.34 -26.57
C GLU A 884 16.44 20.80 -27.55
N TYR A 885 16.10 19.71 -28.26
CA TYR A 885 16.89 19.19 -29.36
C TYR A 885 15.98 18.72 -30.51
N LYS A 886 16.21 19.25 -31.72
CA LYS A 886 15.41 18.95 -32.93
C LYS A 886 13.89 19.06 -32.73
N GLY A 887 13.41 20.11 -32.06
CA GLY A 887 11.96 20.32 -31.83
C GLY A 887 11.40 19.56 -30.63
N GLN A 888 12.22 18.81 -29.88
CA GLN A 888 11.78 18.00 -28.73
C GLN A 888 12.37 18.53 -27.42
N THR A 889 11.52 18.72 -26.43
CA THR A 889 11.91 19.11 -25.07
C THR A 889 12.71 17.99 -24.38
N LEU A 890 13.83 18.35 -23.77
CA LEU A 890 14.66 17.45 -22.96
C LEU A 890 14.33 17.61 -21.47
N LEU A 891 13.56 16.67 -20.94
CA LEU A 891 13.03 16.72 -19.57
C LEU A 891 14.11 16.54 -18.49
N ALA A 892 15.30 16.08 -18.83
CA ALA A 892 16.44 15.98 -17.92
C ALA A 892 17.35 17.22 -17.92
N ASN A 893 16.92 18.33 -18.53
CA ASN A 893 17.61 19.62 -18.42
C ASN A 893 17.38 20.27 -17.05
N TYR A 894 18.45 20.68 -16.38
CA TYR A 894 18.46 21.40 -15.10
C TYR A 894 19.63 22.38 -15.01
N LYS A 895 19.49 23.44 -14.22
CA LYS A 895 20.51 24.50 -14.04
C LYS A 895 21.50 24.20 -12.92
N VAL A 896 21.00 23.64 -11.83
CA VAL A 896 21.76 23.15 -10.68
C VAL A 896 21.17 21.83 -10.24
N ASP A 897 22.02 20.94 -9.75
CA ASP A 897 21.59 19.71 -9.11
C ASP A 897 20.98 19.99 -7.73
N VAL A 898 20.50 18.97 -7.03
CA VAL A 898 19.80 19.18 -5.76
C VAL A 898 20.72 19.66 -4.65
N ASP A 899 22.04 19.52 -4.78
CA ASP A 899 23.05 20.04 -3.85
C ASP A 899 23.49 21.47 -4.20
N GLY A 900 22.92 22.08 -5.25
CA GLY A 900 23.24 23.43 -5.69
C GLY A 900 24.45 23.51 -6.62
N VAL A 901 24.96 22.37 -7.10
CA VAL A 901 26.12 22.31 -8.00
C VAL A 901 25.65 22.40 -9.44
N ALA A 902 26.17 23.36 -10.19
CA ALA A 902 25.88 23.47 -11.62
C ALA A 902 26.63 22.39 -12.41
N PRO A 903 25.94 21.57 -13.24
CA PRO A 903 26.61 20.63 -14.12
C PRO A 903 27.42 21.37 -15.20
N LYS A 904 28.51 20.76 -15.67
CA LYS A 904 29.25 21.27 -16.83
C LYS A 904 28.36 21.20 -18.07
N LYS A 905 28.41 22.24 -18.92
CA LYS A 905 27.65 22.31 -20.19
C LYS A 905 27.84 21.06 -21.07
N SER A 906 29.08 20.56 -21.10
CA SER A 906 29.41 19.28 -21.73
C SER A 906 30.50 18.61 -20.90
N LEU A 907 30.27 17.36 -20.51
CA LEU A 907 31.18 16.53 -19.73
C LEU A 907 31.47 15.23 -20.48
N PRO A 908 32.69 15.02 -20.99
CA PRO A 908 33.10 13.74 -21.55
C PRO A 908 33.13 12.67 -20.47
N ILE A 909 32.31 11.63 -20.62
CA ILE A 909 32.27 10.46 -19.73
C ILE A 909 33.14 9.36 -20.33
N ILE A 910 32.86 9.01 -21.59
CA ILE A 910 33.63 8.07 -22.39
C ILE A 910 34.13 8.79 -23.64
N GLU A 911 35.43 8.72 -23.90
CA GLU A 911 36.05 9.27 -25.11
C GLU A 911 36.73 8.16 -25.89
N ASN A 912 36.30 7.93 -27.13
CA ASN A 912 36.85 6.89 -28.02
C ASN A 912 36.95 5.51 -27.31
N GLY A 913 35.86 5.12 -26.64
CA GLY A 913 35.75 3.88 -25.89
C GLY A 913 36.40 3.85 -24.51
N LEU A 914 37.19 4.86 -24.12
CA LEU A 914 37.87 4.95 -22.82
C LEU A 914 37.00 5.68 -21.79
N LEU A 915 36.74 5.06 -20.65
CA LEU A 915 36.09 5.75 -19.52
C LEU A 915 37.03 6.80 -18.92
N LYS A 916 36.67 8.07 -19.04
CA LYS A 916 37.48 9.23 -18.62
C LYS A 916 37.01 9.85 -17.32
N THR A 917 35.71 9.89 -17.11
CA THR A 917 35.07 10.57 -15.99
C THR A 917 33.92 9.73 -15.46
N LEU A 918 33.78 9.68 -14.15
CA LEU A 918 32.59 9.15 -13.49
C LEU A 918 31.69 10.31 -13.07
N LEU A 919 30.38 10.18 -13.34
CA LEU A 919 29.38 11.09 -12.78
C LEU A 919 29.32 10.89 -11.28
N THR A 920 29.39 11.98 -10.52
CA THR A 920 29.59 11.94 -9.07
C THR A 920 28.68 12.96 -8.40
N GLY A 921 27.97 12.54 -7.36
CA GLY A 921 27.22 13.42 -6.46
C GLY A 921 28.10 13.87 -5.30
N ARG A 922 27.50 13.94 -4.10
CA ARG A 922 28.26 14.32 -2.88
C ARG A 922 29.04 13.20 -2.22
N HIS A 923 28.82 11.95 -2.65
CA HIS A 923 29.51 10.78 -2.14
C HIS A 923 30.61 10.38 -3.12
N PRO A 924 31.88 10.75 -2.85
CA PRO A 924 32.97 10.55 -3.80
C PRO A 924 33.46 9.10 -3.77
N ALA A 925 34.15 8.71 -4.83
CA ALA A 925 34.78 7.39 -4.99
C ALA A 925 36.18 7.54 -5.60
N ILE A 926 36.94 6.44 -5.68
CA ILE A 926 38.26 6.43 -6.33
C ILE A 926 38.11 6.99 -7.76
N GLY A 927 38.91 8.01 -8.08
CA GLY A 927 38.91 8.69 -9.38
C GLY A 927 37.77 9.70 -9.60
N ALA A 928 36.94 9.93 -8.58
CA ALA A 928 35.75 10.78 -8.61
C ALA A 928 35.64 11.56 -7.28
N MET A 929 36.52 12.55 -7.11
CA MET A 929 36.70 13.29 -5.84
C MET A 929 35.93 14.61 -5.78
N GLU A 930 35.23 14.99 -6.84
CA GLU A 930 34.46 16.23 -6.94
C GLU A 930 33.06 15.91 -7.50
N SER A 931 32.04 16.65 -7.05
CA SER A 931 30.70 16.55 -7.62
C SER A 931 30.70 17.04 -9.07
N THR A 932 30.03 16.30 -9.96
CA THR A 932 29.80 16.68 -11.34
C THR A 932 28.49 17.44 -11.55
N GLY A 933 27.77 17.74 -10.46
CA GLY A 933 26.45 18.37 -10.50
C GLY A 933 25.37 17.39 -10.94
N ASN A 934 25.33 16.20 -10.35
CA ASN A 934 24.46 15.09 -10.77
C ASN A 934 23.56 14.53 -9.67
N GLU A 935 23.53 15.13 -8.49
CA GLU A 935 22.63 14.72 -7.43
C GLU A 935 21.19 15.15 -7.80
N ARG A 936 20.27 14.22 -8.10
CA ARG A 936 18.91 14.54 -8.59
C ARG A 936 17.85 13.86 -7.74
N PHE A 937 16.72 14.53 -7.52
CA PHE A 937 15.56 13.94 -6.84
C PHE A 937 14.93 12.84 -7.68
N GLN A 938 14.46 11.80 -6.99
CA GLN A 938 13.66 10.72 -7.56
C GLN A 938 12.18 11.16 -7.75
N PHE A 939 11.43 10.41 -8.55
CA PHE A 939 10.05 10.66 -8.94
C PHE A 939 9.18 10.43 -7.72
N CYS A 940 8.24 11.35 -7.49
CA CYS A 940 7.38 11.38 -6.29
C CYS A 940 8.13 11.29 -4.93
N SER A 941 9.45 11.48 -4.91
CA SER A 941 10.27 11.27 -3.72
C SER A 941 11.33 12.37 -3.61
N PRO A 942 11.51 12.99 -2.43
CA PRO A 942 12.58 13.95 -2.25
C PRO A 942 13.93 13.26 -1.98
N VAL A 943 14.00 11.93 -1.99
CA VAL A 943 15.27 11.19 -1.99
C VAL A 943 16.07 11.58 -3.23
N SER A 944 17.35 11.87 -3.06
CA SER A 944 18.24 12.15 -4.18
C SER A 944 19.19 10.99 -4.46
N LYS A 945 19.58 10.86 -5.72
CA LYS A 945 20.65 9.96 -6.13
C LYS A 945 21.47 10.61 -7.24
N CYS A 946 22.76 10.29 -7.29
CA CYS A 946 23.61 10.65 -8.44
C CYS A 946 23.05 10.02 -9.72
N THR A 947 22.41 10.85 -10.55
CA THR A 947 21.65 10.44 -11.73
C THR A 947 22.10 11.28 -12.94
N PRO A 948 22.33 10.66 -14.11
CA PRO A 948 22.68 11.40 -15.32
C PRO A 948 21.63 12.44 -15.71
N GLY A 949 22.06 13.51 -16.39
CA GLY A 949 21.18 14.52 -16.99
C GLY A 949 20.80 14.16 -18.43
N ILE A 950 21.31 14.92 -19.39
CA ILE A 950 21.16 14.63 -20.82
C ILE A 950 22.37 13.80 -21.26
N ILE A 951 22.16 12.59 -21.75
CA ILE A 951 23.21 11.73 -22.29
C ILE A 951 23.23 11.82 -23.81
N HIS A 952 24.38 12.20 -24.38
CA HIS A 952 24.65 12.15 -25.81
C HIS A 952 25.64 11.05 -26.13
N VAL A 953 25.31 10.23 -27.12
CA VAL A 953 26.17 9.16 -27.63
C VAL A 953 26.66 9.57 -29.01
N GLY A 954 27.93 9.98 -29.08
CA GLY A 954 28.62 10.30 -30.32
C GLY A 954 29.29 9.06 -30.90
N ILE A 955 29.25 8.91 -32.23
CA ILE A 955 29.94 7.83 -32.93
C ILE A 955 30.81 8.38 -34.06
N ASP A 956 32.08 7.99 -34.08
CA ASP A 956 33.00 8.25 -35.19
C ASP A 956 32.63 7.36 -36.38
N LYS A 957 32.51 7.97 -37.57
CA LYS A 957 32.17 7.31 -38.85
C LYS A 957 30.78 6.64 -38.85
N CYS A 958 29.73 7.41 -38.58
CA CYS A 958 28.34 6.99 -38.78
C CYS A 958 27.99 6.73 -40.26
N VAL A 959 26.93 5.94 -40.47
CA VAL A 959 26.33 5.68 -41.79
C VAL A 959 24.85 6.12 -41.81
N PRO A 960 24.26 6.45 -42.97
CA PRO A 960 22.83 6.80 -43.02
C PRO A 960 21.94 5.65 -42.55
N GLN A 961 20.86 5.95 -41.83
CA GLN A 961 19.87 4.96 -41.33
C GLN A 961 19.36 4.08 -42.47
N ALA A 962 19.11 4.67 -43.64
CA ALA A 962 18.65 3.94 -44.83
C ALA A 962 19.64 2.85 -45.30
N SER A 963 20.92 2.97 -44.95
CA SER A 963 21.96 1.99 -45.27
C SER A 963 22.19 0.95 -44.18
N MET A 964 21.70 1.17 -42.94
CA MET A 964 21.96 0.31 -41.78
C MET A 964 21.53 -1.12 -42.02
N LYS A 965 20.30 -1.33 -42.53
CA LYS A 965 19.80 -2.68 -42.84
C LYS A 965 20.66 -3.43 -43.86
N SER A 966 21.17 -2.75 -44.89
CA SER A 966 22.05 -3.38 -45.88
C SER A 966 23.37 -3.83 -45.28
N ILE A 967 23.96 -3.04 -44.38
CA ILE A 967 25.19 -3.38 -43.66
C ILE A 967 24.92 -4.56 -42.71
N PHE A 968 23.81 -4.52 -41.98
CA PHE A 968 23.38 -5.60 -41.09
C PHE A 968 23.26 -6.94 -41.82
N LEU A 969 22.58 -6.97 -42.98
CA LEU A 969 22.42 -8.18 -43.80
C LEU A 969 23.76 -8.66 -44.36
N LYS A 970 24.68 -7.75 -44.71
CA LYS A 970 26.03 -8.10 -45.16
C LYS A 970 26.82 -8.81 -44.06
N GLU A 971 26.75 -8.33 -42.83
CA GLU A 971 27.42 -8.97 -41.69
C GLU A 971 26.78 -10.32 -41.34
N ALA A 972 25.45 -10.42 -41.39
CA ALA A 972 24.75 -11.68 -41.20
C ALA A 972 25.13 -12.72 -42.27
N LYS A 973 25.24 -12.31 -43.54
CA LYS A 973 25.70 -13.16 -44.64
C LYS A 973 27.15 -13.61 -44.46
N LYS A 974 28.01 -12.72 -43.96
CA LYS A 974 29.41 -13.03 -43.63
C LYS A 974 29.52 -14.04 -42.48
N ALA A 975 28.60 -13.96 -41.52
CA ALA A 975 28.47 -14.94 -40.44
C ALA A 975 27.84 -16.27 -40.87
N GLY A 976 27.41 -16.40 -42.14
CA GLY A 976 26.82 -17.62 -42.68
C GLY A 976 25.41 -17.90 -42.18
N LEU A 977 24.65 -16.85 -41.84
CA LEU A 977 23.29 -16.97 -41.32
C LEU A 977 22.25 -16.87 -42.45
N ASP A 978 21.18 -17.67 -42.32
CA ASP A 978 20.00 -17.58 -43.20
C ASP A 978 19.05 -16.45 -42.75
N HIS A 979 19.02 -16.16 -41.44
CA HIS A 979 18.26 -15.07 -40.84
C HIS A 979 19.04 -14.37 -39.72
N ALA A 980 18.68 -13.12 -39.44
CA ALA A 980 19.23 -12.35 -38.33
C ALA A 980 18.14 -11.51 -37.64
N TYR A 981 18.43 -10.93 -36.48
CA TYR A 981 17.43 -10.25 -35.65
C TYR A 981 17.63 -8.75 -35.53
N ILE A 982 16.52 -8.01 -35.56
CA ILE A 982 16.43 -6.60 -35.21
C ILE A 982 15.55 -6.46 -33.97
N VAL A 983 16.03 -5.76 -32.94
CA VAL A 983 15.20 -5.31 -31.81
C VAL A 983 14.70 -3.90 -32.12
N LYS A 984 13.39 -3.74 -32.22
CA LYS A 984 12.75 -2.45 -32.50
C LYS A 984 11.94 -2.01 -31.30
N ALA A 985 12.02 -0.74 -30.95
CA ALA A 985 11.14 -0.12 -29.97
C ALA A 985 10.78 1.30 -30.42
N PRO A 986 9.64 1.48 -31.11
CA PRO A 986 9.14 2.80 -31.47
C PRO A 986 8.99 3.67 -30.22
N LYS A 987 9.09 4.98 -30.41
CA LYS A 987 8.99 5.97 -29.32
C LYS A 987 7.76 5.71 -28.45
N ASP A 988 8.01 5.63 -27.14
CA ASP A 988 7.03 5.43 -26.06
C ASP A 988 6.37 4.03 -26.01
N CYS A 989 6.76 3.08 -26.88
CA CYS A 989 6.21 1.72 -26.93
C CYS A 989 7.23 0.67 -26.47
N TRP A 990 6.77 -0.47 -25.95
CA TRP A 990 7.67 -1.57 -25.60
C TRP A 990 8.32 -2.21 -26.83
N LYS A 991 9.55 -2.70 -26.64
CA LYS A 991 10.33 -3.39 -27.67
C LYS A 991 9.68 -4.66 -28.22
N TYR A 992 10.03 -5.02 -29.44
CA TYR A 992 9.68 -6.28 -30.08
C TYR A 992 10.82 -6.77 -30.97
N LEU A 993 10.80 -8.07 -31.24
CA LEU A 993 11.83 -8.74 -32.03
C LEU A 993 11.35 -8.94 -33.47
N VAL A 994 12.22 -8.65 -34.43
CA VAL A 994 11.98 -8.84 -35.86
C VAL A 994 13.04 -9.80 -36.40
N ARG A 995 12.60 -10.90 -37.00
CA ARG A 995 13.45 -11.79 -37.79
C ARG A 995 13.54 -11.25 -39.21
N VAL A 996 14.75 -11.22 -39.76
CA VAL A 996 15.04 -10.73 -41.11
C VAL A 996 15.71 -11.83 -41.91
N ASP A 997 15.13 -12.18 -43.07
CA ASP A 997 15.77 -13.09 -44.01
C ASP A 997 17.02 -12.43 -44.61
N VAL A 998 18.16 -13.11 -44.55
CA VAL A 998 19.45 -12.55 -44.97
C VAL A 998 19.56 -12.38 -46.48
N ASN A 999 18.83 -13.19 -47.25
CA ASN A 999 18.90 -13.20 -48.71
C ASN A 999 17.89 -12.23 -49.34
N THR A 1000 16.67 -12.16 -48.81
CA THR A 1000 15.59 -11.32 -49.34
C THR A 1000 15.48 -9.97 -48.62
N GLY A 1001 15.90 -9.89 -47.35
CA GLY A 1001 15.71 -8.74 -46.49
C GLY A 1001 14.28 -8.57 -45.97
N GLU A 1002 13.40 -9.55 -46.17
CA GLU A 1002 12.03 -9.52 -45.65
C GLU A 1002 12.02 -9.56 -44.11
N GLU A 1003 11.11 -8.79 -43.50
CA GLU A 1003 10.98 -8.66 -42.04
C GLU A 1003 9.71 -9.35 -41.54
N GLU A 1004 9.85 -10.09 -40.45
CA GLU A 1004 8.75 -10.76 -39.76
C GLU A 1004 8.86 -10.51 -38.25
N ILE A 1005 7.80 -9.99 -37.63
CA ILE A 1005 7.74 -9.88 -36.16
C ILE A 1005 7.71 -11.30 -35.59
N VAL A 1006 8.48 -11.54 -34.53
CA VAL A 1006 8.53 -12.83 -33.83
C VAL A 1006 8.37 -12.64 -32.32
N ARG A 1007 7.88 -13.69 -31.65
CA ARG A 1007 7.74 -13.72 -30.19
C ARG A 1007 8.75 -14.65 -29.54
N VAL A 1008 9.25 -14.22 -28.39
CA VAL A 1008 10.20 -14.94 -27.53
C VAL A 1008 9.84 -14.67 -26.07
N ASN A 1009 10.28 -15.53 -25.15
CA ASN A 1009 10.04 -15.34 -23.72
C ASN A 1009 10.68 -14.03 -23.22
N GLU A 1010 11.92 -13.78 -23.65
CA GLU A 1010 12.68 -12.59 -23.28
C GLU A 1010 13.41 -12.07 -24.52
N ILE A 1011 13.21 -10.77 -24.81
CA ILE A 1011 13.86 -10.10 -25.93
C ILE A 1011 15.30 -9.77 -25.53
N PRO A 1012 16.30 -10.13 -26.34
CA PRO A 1012 17.71 -9.95 -26.01
C PRO A 1012 18.03 -8.47 -25.81
N ASN A 1013 18.81 -8.20 -24.77
CA ASN A 1013 19.40 -6.90 -24.53
C ASN A 1013 20.93 -7.05 -24.58
N PRO A 1014 21.65 -6.46 -25.55
CA PRO A 1014 23.09 -6.60 -25.67
C PRO A 1014 23.80 -6.21 -24.38
N SER A 1015 24.67 -7.08 -23.89
CA SER A 1015 25.49 -6.81 -22.71
C SER A 1015 26.53 -5.72 -22.99
N ARG A 1016 27.14 -5.17 -21.93
CA ARG A 1016 28.24 -4.20 -22.09
C ARG A 1016 29.38 -4.73 -22.95
N SER A 1017 29.74 -6.01 -22.83
CA SER A 1017 30.81 -6.62 -23.63
C SER A 1017 30.49 -6.62 -25.11
N ASP A 1018 29.21 -6.73 -25.48
CA ASP A 1018 28.81 -6.74 -26.89
C ASP A 1018 29.03 -5.35 -27.52
N PHE A 1019 28.88 -4.27 -26.75
CA PHE A 1019 29.22 -2.90 -27.16
C PHE A 1019 30.73 -2.65 -27.34
N MET A 1020 31.61 -3.60 -27.02
CA MET A 1020 33.04 -3.50 -27.39
C MET A 1020 33.28 -3.66 -28.89
N HIS A 1021 32.30 -4.23 -29.60
CA HIS A 1021 32.36 -4.66 -30.99
C HIS A 1021 31.19 -4.08 -31.79
N VAL A 1022 31.25 -2.79 -32.11
CA VAL A 1022 30.20 -2.11 -32.90
C VAL A 1022 30.61 -2.07 -34.36
N THR A 1023 29.83 -2.73 -35.21
CA THR A 1023 30.11 -2.80 -36.64
C THR A 1023 29.79 -1.46 -37.32
N ALA A 1024 28.58 -0.96 -37.12
CA ALA A 1024 28.12 0.31 -37.66
C ALA A 1024 27.04 0.93 -36.77
N ALA A 1025 26.85 2.23 -36.91
CA ALA A 1025 25.78 2.96 -36.25
C ALA A 1025 25.26 4.10 -37.13
N SER A 1026 24.00 4.44 -36.90
CA SER A 1026 23.28 5.43 -37.68
C SER A 1026 23.80 6.85 -37.47
N LYS A 1027 23.71 7.67 -38.51
CA LYS A 1027 23.98 9.11 -38.46
C LYS A 1027 22.77 9.87 -37.91
N GLU A 1028 21.57 9.39 -38.21
CA GLU A 1028 20.34 9.90 -37.65
C GLU A 1028 20.28 9.57 -36.16
N GLU A 1029 19.78 10.51 -35.36
CA GLU A 1029 19.69 10.34 -33.91
C GLU A 1029 18.24 10.21 -33.50
N PHE A 1030 18.03 9.43 -32.45
CA PHE A 1030 16.78 9.25 -31.74
C PHE A 1030 16.85 10.00 -30.40
N VAL A 1031 15.76 10.67 -30.05
CA VAL A 1031 15.64 11.47 -28.82
C VAL A 1031 14.56 10.84 -27.95
N SER A 1032 14.90 10.53 -26.70
CA SER A 1032 13.98 9.95 -25.73
C SER A 1032 14.08 10.63 -24.37
N ASN A 1033 12.94 10.77 -23.70
CA ASN A 1033 12.85 11.10 -22.28
C ASN A 1033 12.46 9.81 -21.55
N HIS A 1034 13.48 9.10 -21.07
CA HIS A 1034 13.32 7.76 -20.51
C HIS A 1034 13.33 7.83 -18.99
N SER A 1035 12.30 7.27 -18.35
CA SER A 1035 12.32 7.05 -16.90
C SER A 1035 12.87 5.66 -16.62
N HIS A 1036 13.96 5.59 -15.86
CA HIS A 1036 14.57 4.32 -15.51
C HIS A 1036 14.05 3.80 -14.17
N TYR A 1037 13.77 2.49 -14.08
CA TYR A 1037 13.20 1.85 -12.89
C TYR A 1037 14.03 2.08 -11.62
N ASP A 1038 15.36 1.96 -11.67
CA ASP A 1038 16.23 2.06 -10.48
C ASP A 1038 16.44 3.49 -9.95
N TYR A 1039 16.29 4.51 -10.81
CA TYR A 1039 16.44 5.91 -10.40
C TYR A 1039 15.11 6.57 -10.15
N ASN A 1040 14.04 6.04 -10.77
CA ASN A 1040 12.73 6.64 -10.80
C ASN A 1040 12.90 8.13 -11.15
N THR A 1041 13.58 8.50 -12.24
CA THR A 1041 13.87 9.90 -12.61
C THR A 1041 14.03 9.95 -14.12
N VAL A 1042 13.50 10.99 -14.76
CA VAL A 1042 13.64 11.14 -16.21
C VAL A 1042 15.07 11.52 -16.59
N ILE A 1043 15.65 10.74 -17.51
CA ILE A 1043 16.94 10.97 -18.16
C ILE A 1043 16.65 11.20 -19.65
N SER A 1044 17.28 12.21 -20.25
CA SER A 1044 17.10 12.50 -21.67
C SER A 1044 18.26 11.89 -22.45
N TYR A 1045 17.97 11.12 -23.49
CA TYR A 1045 18.96 10.45 -24.32
C TYR A 1045 18.92 10.99 -25.74
N ILE A 1046 20.09 11.25 -26.31
CA ILE A 1046 20.32 11.53 -27.72
C ILE A 1046 21.29 10.46 -28.21
N VAL A 1047 20.76 9.45 -28.90
CA VAL A 1047 21.50 8.26 -29.31
C VAL A 1047 21.42 8.08 -30.82
N PRO A 1048 22.36 7.36 -31.46
CA PRO A 1048 22.17 6.89 -32.83
C PRO A 1048 20.85 6.14 -32.94
N ARG A 1049 20.12 6.39 -34.02
CA ARG A 1049 18.82 5.76 -34.25
C ARG A 1049 18.90 4.24 -34.33
N SER A 1050 20.04 3.71 -34.78
CA SER A 1050 20.32 2.27 -34.73
C SER A 1050 21.79 1.97 -34.54
N ILE A 1051 22.08 0.81 -33.95
CA ILE A 1051 23.42 0.28 -33.74
C ILE A 1051 23.43 -1.19 -34.14
N ILE A 1052 24.47 -1.62 -34.87
CA ILE A 1052 24.74 -3.02 -35.17
C ILE A 1052 25.89 -3.50 -34.30
N VAL A 1053 25.61 -4.49 -33.47
CA VAL A 1053 26.60 -5.20 -32.67
C VAL A 1053 27.06 -6.44 -33.43
N GLU A 1054 28.38 -6.69 -33.45
CA GLU A 1054 29.02 -7.71 -34.29
C GLU A 1054 28.46 -9.11 -34.05
N SER A 1055 28.31 -9.50 -32.79
CA SER A 1055 27.77 -10.80 -32.43
C SER A 1055 27.23 -10.77 -31.01
N ILE A 1056 26.09 -11.43 -30.79
CA ILE A 1056 25.61 -11.82 -29.47
C ILE A 1056 25.44 -13.34 -29.41
N GLU A 1057 25.55 -13.92 -28.23
CA GLU A 1057 25.17 -15.30 -27.95
C GLU A 1057 23.88 -15.29 -27.12
N TYR A 1058 22.80 -15.86 -27.65
CA TYR A 1058 21.50 -15.83 -26.97
C TYR A 1058 20.66 -17.08 -27.22
N SER A 1059 20.02 -17.58 -26.16
CA SER A 1059 19.10 -18.72 -26.24
C SER A 1059 17.66 -18.21 -26.24
N PHE A 1060 17.06 -18.12 -27.43
CA PHE A 1060 15.65 -17.78 -27.54
C PHE A 1060 14.79 -18.93 -27.02
N GLN A 1061 14.02 -18.63 -25.98
CA GLN A 1061 13.07 -19.57 -25.40
C GLN A 1061 11.65 -19.23 -25.81
N ARG A 1062 10.78 -20.25 -25.84
CA ARG A 1062 9.34 -20.04 -26.07
C ARG A 1062 8.76 -19.31 -24.87
N PRO A 1063 7.85 -18.34 -25.08
CA PRO A 1063 7.01 -17.84 -23.99
C PRO A 1063 6.31 -18.99 -23.28
N ASP A 1064 6.15 -18.86 -21.97
CA ASP A 1064 5.34 -19.79 -21.20
C ASP A 1064 3.90 -19.78 -21.72
N ARG A 1065 3.39 -20.96 -22.07
CA ARG A 1065 1.98 -21.10 -22.42
C ARG A 1065 1.14 -20.88 -21.18
N GLN A 1066 0.16 -20.01 -21.31
CA GLN A 1066 -0.87 -19.90 -20.29
C GLN A 1066 -2.03 -20.81 -20.68
N GLU A 1067 -2.81 -21.26 -19.71
CA GLU A 1067 -4.09 -21.84 -20.05
C GLU A 1067 -4.98 -20.75 -20.64
N GLY A 1068 -5.52 -21.02 -21.84
CA GLY A 1068 -6.48 -20.13 -22.49
C GLY A 1068 -7.67 -19.82 -21.57
N PHE A 1069 -8.38 -18.73 -21.86
CA PHE A 1069 -9.58 -18.41 -21.11
C PHE A 1069 -10.62 -19.53 -21.25
N GLN A 1070 -11.13 -19.99 -20.11
CA GLN A 1070 -12.10 -21.07 -20.03
C GLN A 1070 -13.50 -20.57 -20.37
N LEU A 1071 -13.75 -19.28 -20.25
CA LEU A 1071 -14.98 -18.62 -20.66
C LEU A 1071 -14.69 -17.75 -21.88
N GLN A 1072 -15.62 -17.71 -22.83
CA GLN A 1072 -15.51 -16.80 -23.96
C GLN A 1072 -15.62 -15.35 -23.46
N ASN A 1073 -14.77 -14.46 -23.97
CA ASN A 1073 -14.82 -13.04 -23.62
C ASN A 1073 -16.22 -12.48 -24.00
N PRO A 1074 -16.90 -11.71 -23.12
CA PRO A 1074 -18.20 -11.12 -23.41
C PRO A 1074 -18.25 -10.32 -24.70
N ALA A 1075 -17.16 -9.65 -25.07
CA ALA A 1075 -17.01 -8.94 -26.33
C ALA A 1075 -17.15 -9.83 -27.58
N GLU A 1076 -16.91 -11.12 -27.46
CA GLU A 1076 -16.99 -12.10 -28.55
C GLU A 1076 -18.33 -12.87 -28.56
N ARG A 1077 -19.20 -12.64 -27.56
CA ARG A 1077 -20.51 -13.27 -27.46
C ARG A 1077 -21.49 -12.49 -28.34
N LYS A 1078 -22.15 -13.17 -29.29
CA LYS A 1078 -23.15 -12.58 -30.19
C LYS A 1078 -24.47 -12.27 -29.49
#